data_AF-A0A1H1XUZ2-F1
#
_entry.id   AF-A0A1H1XUZ2-F1
#
_cell.length_a   1.000
_cell.length_b   1.000
_cell.length_c   1.000
_cell.angle_alpha   90.00
_cell.angle_beta   90.00
_cell.angle_gamma   90.00
#
_symmetry.space_group_name_H-M   'P 1'
#
loop_
_entity.id
_entity.type
_entity.pdbx_description
1 polymer ?
#
loop_
_entity_poly.entity_id
_entity_poly.type
_entity_poly.pdbx_seq_one_letter_code
_entity_poly.pdbx_strand_id
1 'polypeptide(L)'
;MGVTVLAAAPAQAAGETVVSLTFDDANADQMPAAQMLSTKGLPGTFFINSGFVDQPGWMSTADLATLAAEGHEIGGHTRSHPDLTQVPQDEVLRQICNDRVTLSNMGYQVTSFAYPFASANASVEAAAASCGYNSARGLGDLRTAPGTECASCDFAESIPPADPYWTRAADQVDATWTLQRLQQTVTDAAANGGGWVQLTFHHVCDGCDDLAISTAVFDQFTTWLAGWKDNATKLVKTVNGVVGGAVKPLVSGPAFVPPPAAGPGVNALQNPGFEEIAAAGIPRCWWDSSFGLNTSSFATVSPGRTGTYASQVTVSGYTTGDAKRLQIFDGGACAPTVVEGQTYSLRSWYKATGVTQFTVYYRQTDGSWIYGTSSPWFAAATDYTQALWTTPAIPAGVNGISFALNVFGNGELTTDDYSMYNTVGAPATDELVAPAPTITGTAQVGSVLTANAGTWTPAPVTLAYQWLVANVAVPGATAATYTPVAGDVGKTVTVQVTGTKTGYVTKAVTSAATAAVAAAPPLVLVAPTPTITGTARVGSVLTANAGTWTPAPVTLAYQWLVANVAVPGATAATYTPVAGDVGKTVTVQVTGTKTGYVTKAVTSAATAAVAAAPPLVLVAPTPTITGTARVGSVLTANAGTWTPAPVTLAYQWLVANVAVPGATAATYTPVAGDVGKTVTVRVTGTKTGYTTKAVTSAATAAVAAAPPLVLVAPTPTITGTARVGSVLTANAGTWTPAPVSLSYQWLVANVAVPGATAATYKPVAANVGKTVTVRVTGTKTGYTTKTVTSAATSPVAAAPTPRGPQRLAGADRFETSALVSAATFSAGVPVVYITTGGDYPDALSAGPAAGTGGGPVLLVSRDAIPQPVKTELLRLKPARIVVVGGTSVVSTAVQTALAQIAPTSRVAGADRFETSAKISAASFKPGVAVAYVAAGTNFPDALSGGAAAGSVKSPVLLVTSTGIPEVIRAELQRLKPGKVVILGGTDVVSAGVATALAGIAPTSRASGADRYATSAKISSTTFSPGVKVAYLVTGGNFPDALSAGSAAIVGGGPVLLVQGGSLPTAIAAELSRLRPQRIVVLGGPVVVSEAVLNAAQTYVR
;
A
#
# COMPACT_ATOMS: atom_id res chain seq x y z
N MET A 1 10.71 2.61 90.15
CA MET A 1 9.65 2.58 89.14
C MET A 1 10.10 1.65 88.02
N GLY A 2 9.30 0.62 87.75
CA GLY A 2 9.71 -0.56 86.96
C GLY A 2 9.75 -0.30 85.45
N VAL A 3 10.78 -0.87 84.83
CA VAL A 3 10.97 -1.01 83.39
C VAL A 3 10.08 -2.17 82.93
N THR A 4 9.23 -1.95 81.92
CA THR A 4 8.53 -3.03 81.22
C THR A 4 9.13 -3.19 79.84
N VAL A 5 9.91 -4.26 79.68
CA VAL A 5 10.47 -4.72 78.40
C VAL A 5 9.35 -5.37 77.60
N LEU A 6 9.08 -4.85 76.40
CA LEU A 6 8.23 -5.51 75.40
C LEU A 6 8.99 -6.72 74.84
N ALA A 7 8.40 -7.90 75.00
CA ALA A 7 8.93 -9.15 74.47
C ALA A 7 8.98 -9.10 72.94
N ALA A 8 10.11 -9.54 72.37
CA ALA A 8 10.26 -9.79 70.95
C ALA A 8 9.26 -10.87 70.50
N ALA A 9 8.62 -10.65 69.35
CA ALA A 9 7.83 -11.65 68.67
C ALA A 9 8.69 -12.90 68.41
N PRO A 10 8.14 -14.12 68.55
CA PRO A 10 8.91 -15.33 68.25
C PRO A 10 9.33 -15.31 66.77
N ALA A 11 10.59 -15.70 66.51
CA ALA A 11 11.09 -15.88 65.15
C ALA A 11 10.19 -16.88 64.41
N GLN A 12 9.53 -16.41 63.34
CA GLN A 12 8.83 -17.26 62.40
C GLN A 12 9.85 -18.30 61.88
N ALA A 13 9.53 -19.59 61.93
CA ALA A 13 10.37 -20.61 61.30
C ALA A 13 10.56 -20.22 59.81
N ALA A 14 11.81 -20.15 59.34
CA ALA A 14 12.10 -19.82 57.96
C ALA A 14 11.41 -20.85 57.04
N GLY A 15 10.53 -20.37 56.16
CA GLY A 15 9.87 -21.22 55.17
C GLY A 15 10.89 -21.80 54.19
N GLU A 16 10.52 -22.90 53.54
CA GLU A 16 11.37 -23.52 52.52
C GLU A 16 11.67 -22.52 51.41
N THR A 17 12.93 -22.43 50.98
CA THR A 17 13.34 -21.67 49.80
C THR A 17 13.69 -22.62 48.68
N VAL A 18 12.94 -22.55 47.59
CA VAL A 18 13.13 -23.39 46.40
C VAL A 18 13.68 -22.54 45.27
N VAL A 19 14.75 -23.00 44.63
CA VAL A 19 15.31 -22.37 43.43
C VAL A 19 15.05 -23.25 42.22
N SER A 20 14.55 -22.65 41.13
CA SER A 20 14.48 -23.28 39.82
C SER A 20 15.39 -22.56 38.84
N LEU A 21 16.32 -23.31 38.23
CA LEU A 21 17.17 -22.84 37.15
C LEU A 21 16.44 -23.12 35.85
N THR A 22 16.05 -22.07 35.14
CA THR A 22 15.26 -22.16 33.91
C THR A 22 16.02 -21.59 32.72
N PHE A 23 15.89 -22.25 31.58
CA PHE A 23 16.56 -21.89 30.33
C PHE A 23 15.52 -21.76 29.23
N ASP A 24 15.55 -20.66 28.50
CA ASP A 24 14.57 -20.35 27.47
C ASP A 24 15.19 -20.53 26.06
N ASP A 25 14.39 -20.46 25.01
CA ASP A 25 14.81 -20.44 23.58
C ASP A 25 15.43 -21.69 22.95
N ALA A 26 15.82 -22.69 23.74
CA ALA A 26 16.52 -23.89 23.26
C ALA A 26 17.82 -23.60 22.48
N ASN A 27 18.57 -22.57 22.87
CA ASN A 27 19.86 -22.26 22.26
C ASN A 27 20.88 -23.38 22.51
N ALA A 28 21.65 -23.77 21.48
CA ALA A 28 22.61 -24.88 21.58
C ALA A 28 23.76 -24.58 22.57
N ASP A 29 24.05 -23.31 22.82
CA ASP A 29 25.10 -22.86 23.74
C ASP A 29 24.74 -23.08 25.23
N GLN A 30 23.53 -23.53 25.52
CA GLN A 30 23.10 -23.92 26.86
C GLN A 30 23.54 -25.35 27.23
N MET A 31 23.94 -26.18 26.27
CA MET A 31 24.34 -27.57 26.54
C MET A 31 25.56 -27.69 27.48
N PRO A 32 26.61 -26.86 27.37
CA PRO A 32 27.66 -26.78 28.39
C PRO A 32 27.13 -26.44 29.79
N ALA A 33 26.15 -25.53 29.90
CA ALA A 33 25.53 -25.19 31.18
C ALA A 33 24.75 -26.37 31.76
N ALA A 34 23.99 -27.10 30.93
CA ALA A 34 23.31 -28.34 31.34
C ALA A 34 24.31 -29.35 31.91
N GLN A 35 25.44 -29.57 31.22
CA GLN A 35 26.49 -30.47 31.72
C GLN A 35 27.07 -30.01 33.07
N MET A 36 27.24 -28.70 33.27
CA MET A 36 27.67 -28.14 34.57
C MET A 36 26.64 -28.38 35.68
N LEU A 37 25.35 -28.37 35.36
CA LEU A 37 24.28 -28.69 36.32
C LEU A 37 24.27 -30.18 36.66
N SER A 38 24.31 -31.04 35.65
CA SER A 38 24.33 -32.51 35.80
C SER A 38 25.50 -32.99 36.64
N THR A 39 26.71 -32.48 36.39
CA THR A 39 27.91 -32.81 37.19
C THR A 39 27.81 -32.40 38.66
N LYS A 40 26.96 -31.43 38.99
CA LYS A 40 26.71 -30.94 40.36
C LYS A 40 25.42 -31.49 40.98
N GLY A 41 24.70 -32.36 40.26
CA GLY A 41 23.41 -32.91 40.70
C GLY A 41 22.32 -31.85 40.87
N LEU A 42 22.36 -30.79 40.06
CA LEU A 42 21.35 -29.73 40.05
C LEU A 42 20.36 -29.95 38.90
N PRO A 43 19.05 -30.01 39.15
CA PRO A 43 18.08 -30.09 38.07
C PRO A 43 17.81 -28.71 37.44
N GLY A 44 17.62 -28.67 36.12
CA GLY A 44 17.17 -27.50 35.37
C GLY A 44 15.88 -27.76 34.60
N THR A 45 15.18 -26.70 34.22
CA THR A 45 14.02 -26.74 33.30
C THR A 45 14.37 -25.98 32.02
N PHE A 46 14.30 -26.66 30.88
CA PHE A 46 14.59 -26.10 29.56
C PHE A 46 13.28 -25.93 28.80
N PHE A 47 12.90 -24.68 28.53
CA PHE A 47 11.70 -24.32 27.78
C PHE A 47 12.04 -24.29 26.29
N ILE A 48 11.49 -25.24 25.54
CA ILE A 48 11.92 -25.51 24.17
C ILE A 48 10.94 -24.90 23.16
N ASN A 49 11.49 -24.22 22.16
CA ASN A 49 10.74 -23.90 20.94
C ASN A 49 10.83 -25.07 19.97
N SER A 50 9.78 -25.89 19.93
CA SER A 50 9.78 -27.13 19.13
C SER A 50 10.07 -26.93 17.63
N GLY A 51 9.75 -25.77 17.06
CA GLY A 51 10.02 -25.46 15.66
C GLY A 51 11.46 -25.08 15.36
N PHE A 52 12.29 -24.83 16.37
CA PHE A 52 13.73 -24.53 16.21
C PHE A 52 14.62 -25.74 16.48
N VAL A 53 14.07 -26.85 16.98
CA VAL A 53 14.81 -28.09 17.18
C VAL A 53 15.45 -28.55 15.85
N ASP A 54 16.71 -28.97 15.93
CA ASP A 54 17.56 -29.38 14.79
C ASP A 54 17.93 -28.24 13.81
N GLN A 55 17.60 -26.97 14.11
CA GLN A 55 18.07 -25.83 13.33
C GLN A 55 19.49 -25.39 13.77
N PRO A 56 20.32 -24.85 12.85
CA PRO A 56 21.67 -24.39 13.19
C PRO A 56 21.66 -23.30 14.28
N GLY A 57 22.30 -23.56 15.42
CA GLY A 57 22.35 -22.64 16.57
C GLY A 57 21.39 -23.00 17.71
N TRP A 58 20.44 -23.92 17.46
CA TRP A 58 19.50 -24.44 18.44
C TRP A 58 19.80 -25.90 18.78
N MET A 59 19.25 -26.36 19.91
CA MET A 59 19.39 -27.73 20.37
C MET A 59 18.87 -28.74 19.35
N SER A 60 19.63 -29.82 19.17
CA SER A 60 19.19 -30.96 18.38
C SER A 60 18.27 -31.90 19.16
N THR A 61 17.57 -32.77 18.46
CA THR A 61 16.80 -33.86 19.09
C THR A 61 17.69 -34.74 19.99
N ALA A 62 18.98 -34.89 19.65
CA ALA A 62 19.95 -35.62 20.48
C ALA A 62 20.31 -34.87 21.77
N ASP A 63 20.39 -33.54 21.72
CA ASP A 63 20.61 -32.70 22.89
C ASP A 63 19.42 -32.81 23.86
N LEU A 64 18.18 -32.71 23.35
CA LEU A 64 16.98 -32.86 24.19
C LEU A 64 16.90 -34.25 24.84
N ALA A 65 17.28 -35.31 24.13
CA ALA A 65 17.36 -36.65 24.70
C ALA A 65 18.42 -36.73 25.82
N THR A 66 19.54 -36.03 25.66
CA THR A 66 20.59 -35.94 26.68
C THR A 66 20.09 -35.21 27.93
N LEU A 67 19.47 -34.04 27.78
CA LEU A 67 18.89 -33.28 28.89
C LEU A 67 17.89 -34.12 29.69
N ALA A 68 16.97 -34.80 29.01
CA ALA A 68 15.98 -35.65 29.65
C ALA A 68 16.61 -36.85 30.37
N ALA A 69 17.65 -37.47 29.79
CA ALA A 69 18.37 -38.59 30.41
C ALA A 69 19.15 -38.17 31.66
N GLU A 70 19.62 -36.92 31.71
CA GLU A 70 20.31 -36.33 32.87
C GLU A 70 19.35 -35.80 33.95
N GLY A 71 18.03 -35.96 33.74
CA GLY A 71 17.01 -35.60 34.73
C GLY A 71 16.58 -34.14 34.71
N HIS A 72 16.90 -33.41 33.64
CA HIS A 72 16.35 -32.08 33.40
C HIS A 72 14.92 -32.14 32.87
N GLU A 73 14.11 -31.12 33.19
CA GLU A 73 12.75 -30.99 32.67
C GLU A 73 12.76 -30.36 31.27
N ILE A 74 11.97 -30.93 30.36
CA ILE A 74 11.65 -30.33 29.07
C ILE A 74 10.27 -29.64 29.18
N GLY A 75 10.28 -28.32 29.23
CA GLY A 75 9.10 -27.45 29.18
C GLY A 75 8.81 -26.96 27.76
N GLY A 76 7.62 -26.42 27.52
CA GLY A 76 7.28 -25.80 26.24
C GLY A 76 7.43 -24.29 26.28
N HIS A 77 7.77 -23.68 25.15
CA HIS A 77 7.91 -22.23 25.06
C HIS A 77 6.98 -21.62 24.02
N THR A 78 7.00 -22.12 22.80
CA THR A 78 6.07 -21.87 21.68
C THR A 78 6.70 -22.50 20.45
N ARG A 79 5.91 -22.84 19.44
CA ARG A 79 6.46 -23.46 18.24
C ARG A 79 7.51 -22.59 17.54
N SER A 80 7.31 -21.28 17.42
CA SER A 80 8.20 -20.39 16.66
C SER A 80 8.48 -19.03 17.31
N HIS A 81 8.37 -18.94 18.65
CA HIS A 81 8.74 -17.76 19.44
C HIS A 81 8.06 -16.41 19.05
N PRO A 82 6.77 -16.33 18.66
CA PRO A 82 6.11 -15.04 18.48
C PRO A 82 5.74 -14.39 19.83
N ASP A 83 5.60 -13.06 19.86
CA ASP A 83 4.86 -12.40 20.93
C ASP A 83 3.38 -12.77 20.84
N LEU A 84 2.94 -13.60 21.79
CA LEU A 84 1.60 -14.18 21.82
C LEU A 84 0.50 -13.14 21.99
N THR A 85 0.82 -11.94 22.47
CA THR A 85 -0.17 -10.85 22.61
C THR A 85 -0.43 -10.11 21.30
N GLN A 86 0.43 -10.30 20.29
CA GLN A 86 0.39 -9.60 19.01
C GLN A 86 -0.17 -10.45 17.87
N VAL A 87 -0.40 -11.74 18.10
CA VAL A 87 -0.92 -12.66 17.09
C VAL A 87 -2.40 -13.00 17.33
N PRO A 88 -3.18 -13.35 16.29
CA PRO A 88 -4.57 -13.76 16.47
C PRO A 88 -4.71 -14.97 17.39
N GLN A 89 -5.83 -15.08 18.12
CA GLN A 89 -6.04 -16.15 19.11
C GLN A 89 -5.88 -17.57 18.55
N ASP A 90 -6.29 -17.83 17.31
CA ASP A 90 -6.08 -19.14 16.68
C ASP A 90 -4.59 -19.45 16.50
N GLU A 91 -3.78 -18.42 16.25
CA GLU A 91 -2.33 -18.53 16.19
C GLU A 91 -1.73 -18.73 17.58
N VAL A 92 -2.20 -18.00 18.60
CA VAL A 92 -1.82 -18.26 20.01
C VAL A 92 -2.02 -19.74 20.35
N LEU A 93 -3.21 -20.28 20.07
CA LEU A 93 -3.52 -21.68 20.32
C LEU A 93 -2.62 -22.62 19.52
N ARG A 94 -2.35 -22.35 18.23
CA ARG A 94 -1.42 -23.17 17.44
C ARG A 94 0.00 -23.15 18.00
N GLN A 95 0.50 -21.99 18.39
CA GLN A 95 1.85 -21.82 18.91
C GLN A 95 2.06 -22.57 20.22
N ILE A 96 1.09 -22.50 21.14
CA ILE A 96 1.18 -23.13 22.46
C ILE A 96 0.85 -24.63 22.38
N CYS A 97 -0.28 -24.99 21.78
CA CYS A 97 -0.75 -26.38 21.78
C CYS A 97 0.14 -27.27 20.91
N ASN A 98 0.52 -26.82 19.71
CA ASN A 98 1.32 -27.66 18.82
C ASN A 98 2.77 -27.78 19.28
N ASP A 99 3.29 -26.81 20.03
CA ASP A 99 4.58 -26.94 20.69
C ASP A 99 4.59 -28.10 21.67
N ARG A 100 3.61 -28.11 22.59
CA ARG A 100 3.39 -29.21 23.53
C ARG A 100 3.23 -30.55 22.82
N VAL A 101 2.38 -30.60 21.80
CA VAL A 101 2.13 -31.83 21.03
C VAL A 101 3.42 -32.33 20.39
N THR A 102 4.23 -31.45 19.81
CA THR A 102 5.48 -31.83 19.14
C THR A 102 6.48 -32.42 20.13
N LEU A 103 6.73 -31.73 21.24
CA LEU A 103 7.64 -32.20 22.28
C LEU A 103 7.13 -33.48 22.97
N SER A 104 5.82 -33.61 23.20
CA SER A 104 5.24 -34.85 23.74
C SER A 104 5.30 -36.01 22.76
N ASN A 105 5.20 -35.76 21.46
CA ASN A 105 5.39 -36.78 20.43
C ASN A 105 6.86 -37.25 20.34
N MET A 106 7.82 -36.41 20.77
CA MET A 106 9.23 -36.82 20.97
C MET A 106 9.44 -37.67 22.24
N GLY A 107 8.40 -37.84 23.08
CA GLY A 107 8.42 -38.69 24.26
C GLY A 107 8.54 -37.95 25.60
N TYR A 108 8.51 -36.62 25.60
CA TYR A 108 8.70 -35.81 26.82
C TYR A 108 7.39 -35.51 27.56
N GLN A 109 7.46 -35.45 28.90
CA GLN A 109 6.34 -35.06 29.75
C GLN A 109 6.26 -33.55 29.90
N VAL A 110 5.65 -32.89 28.92
CA VAL A 110 5.59 -31.42 28.87
C VAL A 110 4.42 -30.90 29.70
N THR A 111 4.76 -30.29 30.83
CA THR A 111 3.81 -29.77 31.83
C THR A 111 4.00 -28.30 32.15
N SER A 112 5.21 -27.76 32.05
CA SER A 112 5.49 -26.34 32.30
C SER A 112 5.62 -25.56 30.99
N PHE A 113 5.14 -24.31 31.01
CA PHE A 113 5.24 -23.35 29.90
C PHE A 113 6.01 -22.09 30.31
N ALA A 114 6.65 -21.41 29.38
CA ALA A 114 7.18 -20.06 29.56
C ALA A 114 6.63 -19.13 28.46
N TYR A 115 6.23 -17.91 28.80
CA TYR A 115 5.78 -16.94 27.79
C TYR A 115 6.97 -16.28 27.07
N PRO A 116 7.04 -16.30 25.73
CA PRO A 116 8.00 -15.50 24.99
C PRO A 116 7.91 -14.02 25.39
N PHE A 117 9.06 -13.37 25.60
CA PHE A 117 9.16 -11.97 26.04
C PHE A 117 8.46 -11.67 27.38
N ALA A 118 8.08 -12.70 28.13
CA ALA A 118 7.20 -12.59 29.29
C ALA A 118 5.91 -11.80 29.02
N SER A 119 5.40 -11.87 27.78
CA SER A 119 4.22 -11.13 27.34
C SER A 119 2.99 -12.04 27.35
N ALA A 120 2.03 -11.73 28.23
CA ALA A 120 0.72 -12.39 28.20
C ALA A 120 -0.41 -11.45 28.59
N ASN A 121 -1.62 -11.94 28.33
CA ASN A 121 -2.87 -11.41 28.81
C ASN A 121 -3.79 -12.59 29.16
N ALA A 122 -4.95 -12.32 29.75
CA ALA A 122 -5.89 -13.35 30.17
C ALA A 122 -6.26 -14.38 29.07
N SER A 123 -6.25 -13.98 27.78
CA SER A 123 -6.53 -14.88 26.66
C SER A 123 -5.36 -15.83 26.34
N VAL A 124 -4.13 -15.36 26.51
CA VAL A 124 -2.89 -16.12 26.34
C VAL A 124 -2.68 -17.06 27.54
N GLU A 125 -2.99 -16.61 28.76
CA GLU A 125 -3.01 -17.44 29.97
C GLU A 125 -4.03 -18.58 29.87
N ALA A 126 -5.25 -18.25 29.45
CA ALA A 126 -6.29 -19.25 29.19
C ALA A 126 -5.88 -20.24 28.08
N ALA A 127 -5.11 -19.78 27.08
CA ALA A 127 -4.59 -20.65 26.02
C ALA A 127 -3.60 -21.68 26.59
N ALA A 128 -2.62 -21.26 27.39
CA ALA A 128 -1.69 -22.17 28.09
C ALA A 128 -2.43 -23.23 28.93
N ALA A 129 -3.42 -22.80 29.70
CA ALA A 129 -4.27 -23.70 30.47
C ALA A 129 -5.03 -24.69 29.58
N SER A 130 -5.65 -24.20 28.51
CA SER A 130 -6.47 -25.00 27.59
C SER A 130 -5.66 -25.98 26.74
N CYS A 131 -4.39 -25.68 26.46
CA CYS A 131 -3.45 -26.56 25.77
C CYS A 131 -2.90 -27.68 26.68
N GLY A 132 -3.26 -27.66 27.97
CA GLY A 132 -2.97 -28.73 28.92
C GLY A 132 -1.62 -28.60 29.64
N TYR A 133 -1.05 -27.39 29.71
CA TYR A 133 0.03 -27.12 30.65
C TYR A 133 -0.50 -27.06 32.10
N ASN A 134 0.37 -27.32 33.07
CA ASN A 134 0.10 -27.22 34.50
C ASN A 134 0.49 -25.86 35.06
N SER A 135 1.49 -25.23 34.45
CA SER A 135 1.92 -23.89 34.78
C SER A 135 2.41 -23.13 33.56
N ALA A 136 2.45 -21.80 33.69
CA ALA A 136 3.09 -20.91 32.75
C ALA A 136 3.84 -19.78 33.48
N ARG A 137 5.09 -19.54 33.10
CA ARG A 137 6.01 -18.62 33.78
C ARG A 137 6.05 -17.24 33.10
N GLY A 138 5.91 -16.18 33.91
CA GLY A 138 6.22 -14.80 33.55
C GLY A 138 7.70 -14.46 33.80
N LEU A 139 8.02 -13.17 33.96
CA LEU A 139 9.38 -12.69 34.24
C LEU A 139 9.36 -11.24 34.80
N GLY A 140 10.28 -10.91 35.72
CA GLY A 140 10.46 -9.54 36.24
C GLY A 140 9.52 -9.10 37.39
N ASP A 141 8.81 -10.06 37.99
CA ASP A 141 7.80 -9.81 39.03
C ASP A 141 8.33 -10.01 40.46
N LEU A 142 9.60 -10.41 40.61
CA LEU A 142 10.28 -10.60 41.89
C LEU A 142 11.45 -9.62 42.03
N ARG A 143 11.78 -9.29 43.28
CA ARG A 143 12.89 -8.39 43.59
C ARG A 143 14.24 -9.08 43.35
N THR A 144 15.11 -8.46 42.56
CA THR A 144 16.43 -9.04 42.18
C THR A 144 17.65 -8.25 42.66
N ALA A 145 17.51 -6.96 43.03
CA ALA A 145 18.55 -6.16 43.69
C ALA A 145 18.01 -4.82 44.27
N PRO A 146 18.76 -4.12 45.15
CA PRO A 146 18.44 -2.76 45.56
C PRO A 146 18.58 -1.77 44.39
N GLY A 147 17.52 -1.01 44.08
CA GLY A 147 17.50 -0.01 43.00
C GLY A 147 16.95 -0.51 41.66
N THR A 148 16.38 -1.71 41.61
CA THR A 148 15.74 -2.28 40.42
C THR A 148 14.30 -1.78 40.22
N GLU A 149 13.74 -2.11 39.05
CA GLU A 149 12.48 -1.60 38.50
C GLU A 149 11.27 -1.85 39.41
N CYS A 150 11.30 -2.89 40.26
CA CYS A 150 10.24 -3.18 41.22
C CYS A 150 10.72 -3.30 42.67
N ALA A 151 11.10 -2.16 43.28
CA ALA A 151 11.46 -2.10 44.70
C ALA A 151 10.31 -2.47 45.67
N SER A 152 9.07 -2.55 45.19
CA SER A 152 7.90 -3.01 45.95
C SER A 152 7.56 -4.48 45.76
N CYS A 153 8.22 -5.19 44.85
CA CYS A 153 7.96 -6.61 44.60
C CYS A 153 8.38 -7.49 45.78
N ASP A 154 7.74 -8.65 45.87
CA ASP A 154 8.08 -9.72 46.81
C ASP A 154 9.45 -10.32 46.47
N PHE A 155 10.09 -10.96 47.45
CA PHE A 155 11.39 -11.61 47.28
C PHE A 155 11.29 -13.01 46.64
N ALA A 156 10.12 -13.62 46.67
CA ALA A 156 9.88 -14.97 46.16
C ALA A 156 8.42 -15.16 45.74
N GLU A 157 8.17 -16.08 44.82
CA GLU A 157 6.83 -16.57 44.52
C GLU A 157 6.34 -17.51 45.64
N SER A 158 5.03 -17.53 45.85
CA SER A 158 4.35 -18.45 46.75
C SER A 158 4.43 -19.91 46.30
N ILE A 159 4.42 -20.84 47.26
CA ILE A 159 4.30 -22.28 47.00
C ILE A 159 3.06 -22.79 47.76
N PRO A 160 1.99 -23.22 47.08
CA PRO A 160 1.79 -23.16 45.62
C PRO A 160 1.66 -21.72 45.10
N PRO A 161 1.93 -21.47 43.80
CA PRO A 161 1.79 -20.14 43.21
C PRO A 161 0.34 -19.65 43.24
N ALA A 162 0.16 -18.34 43.43
CA ALA A 162 -1.16 -17.71 43.47
C ALA A 162 -1.91 -17.83 42.13
N ASP A 163 -1.17 -17.68 41.03
CA ASP A 163 -1.63 -18.02 39.68
C ASP A 163 -0.66 -19.02 39.04
N PRO A 164 -1.06 -20.28 38.84
CA PRO A 164 -0.18 -21.26 38.20
C PRO A 164 0.11 -20.91 36.72
N TYR A 165 -0.74 -20.13 36.04
CA TYR A 165 -0.52 -19.71 34.65
C TYR A 165 0.10 -18.32 34.53
N TRP A 166 0.49 -17.72 35.65
CA TRP A 166 1.37 -16.56 35.70
C TRP A 166 2.30 -16.66 36.92
N THR A 167 3.24 -17.61 36.87
CA THR A 167 4.20 -17.77 37.98
C THR A 167 5.24 -16.66 37.92
N ARG A 168 5.44 -15.95 39.04
CA ARG A 168 6.40 -14.84 39.13
C ARG A 168 7.83 -15.36 39.14
N ALA A 169 8.71 -14.68 38.42
CA ALA A 169 10.13 -14.98 38.35
C ALA A 169 10.98 -13.72 38.59
N ALA A 170 12.26 -13.91 38.87
CA ALA A 170 13.23 -12.82 38.89
C ALA A 170 13.31 -12.14 37.51
N ASP A 171 13.90 -10.95 37.46
CA ASP A 171 14.39 -10.38 36.20
C ASP A 171 15.29 -11.39 35.47
N GLN A 172 15.31 -11.32 34.14
CA GLN A 172 16.17 -12.16 33.32
C GLN A 172 17.63 -11.92 33.68
N VAL A 173 18.40 -13.01 33.74
CA VAL A 173 19.83 -12.91 33.95
C VAL A 173 20.47 -12.44 32.64
N ASP A 174 21.24 -11.36 32.73
CA ASP A 174 21.91 -10.71 31.60
C ASP A 174 23.41 -10.47 31.91
N ALA A 175 24.14 -9.87 30.96
CA ALA A 175 25.58 -9.64 31.08
C ALA A 175 26.02 -8.73 32.25
N THR A 176 25.08 -8.01 32.87
CA THR A 176 25.33 -7.17 34.05
C THR A 176 25.27 -7.93 35.37
N TRP A 177 24.75 -9.16 35.37
CA TRP A 177 24.60 -9.95 36.59
C TRP A 177 25.94 -10.47 37.11
N THR A 178 26.17 -10.26 38.40
CA THR A 178 27.35 -10.76 39.11
C THR A 178 27.00 -11.98 39.94
N LEU A 179 28.04 -12.75 40.33
CA LEU A 179 27.89 -13.84 41.30
C LEU A 179 27.17 -13.37 42.57
N GLN A 180 27.54 -12.19 43.08
CA GLN A 180 26.93 -11.61 44.27
C GLN A 180 25.43 -11.34 44.09
N ARG A 181 25.02 -10.80 42.93
CA ARG A 181 23.60 -10.52 42.64
C ARG A 181 22.76 -11.79 42.59
N LEU A 182 23.26 -12.84 41.92
CA LEU A 182 22.61 -14.15 41.87
C LEU A 182 22.43 -14.76 43.27
N GLN A 183 23.51 -14.74 44.07
CA GLN A 183 23.47 -15.23 45.45
C GLN A 183 22.49 -14.42 46.30
N GLN A 184 22.51 -13.09 46.18
CA GLN A 184 21.63 -12.18 46.92
C GLN A 184 20.16 -12.43 46.61
N THR A 185 19.80 -12.60 45.33
CA THR A 185 18.41 -12.91 44.92
C THR A 185 17.88 -14.15 45.65
N VAL A 186 18.71 -15.20 45.79
CA VAL A 186 18.34 -16.42 46.51
C VAL A 186 18.34 -16.24 48.02
N THR A 187 19.35 -15.55 48.58
CA THR A 187 19.45 -15.37 50.04
C THR A 187 18.40 -14.42 50.59
N ASP A 188 17.97 -13.44 49.81
CA ASP A 188 16.94 -12.48 50.22
C ASP A 188 15.58 -13.16 50.33
N ALA A 189 15.23 -14.07 49.42
CA ALA A 189 14.06 -14.93 49.57
C ALA A 189 14.10 -15.73 50.89
N ALA A 190 15.23 -16.38 51.17
CA ALA A 190 15.40 -17.16 52.39
C ALA A 190 15.34 -16.31 53.67
N ALA A 191 15.86 -15.09 53.63
CA ALA A 191 15.82 -14.15 54.76
C ALA A 191 14.42 -13.56 55.00
N ASN A 192 13.54 -13.58 53.99
CA ASN A 192 12.22 -12.95 54.02
C ASN A 192 11.06 -13.95 53.96
N GLY A 193 11.22 -15.11 54.61
CA GLY A 193 10.13 -16.08 54.80
C GLY A 193 10.12 -17.26 53.84
N GLY A 194 11.08 -17.35 52.93
CA GLY A 194 11.18 -18.42 51.93
C GLY A 194 10.21 -18.22 50.76
N GLY A 195 10.00 -19.28 49.98
CA GLY A 195 9.23 -19.26 48.74
C GLY A 195 10.02 -19.79 47.56
N TRP A 196 9.56 -19.49 46.35
CA TRP A 196 10.11 -19.97 45.10
C TRP A 196 10.80 -18.86 44.31
N VAL A 197 12.08 -19.07 43.99
CA VAL A 197 12.89 -18.19 43.14
C VAL A 197 13.15 -18.90 41.82
N GLN A 198 12.64 -18.33 40.74
CA GLN A 198 12.90 -18.80 39.38
C GLN A 198 13.93 -17.87 38.74
N LEU A 199 15.07 -18.43 38.31
CA LEU A 199 16.12 -17.71 37.58
C LEU A 199 16.10 -18.12 36.11
N THR A 200 16.13 -17.15 35.21
CA THR A 200 16.00 -17.38 33.76
C THR A 200 17.30 -17.01 33.04
N PHE A 201 17.83 -17.96 32.26
CA PHE A 201 19.04 -17.82 31.47
C PHE A 201 18.72 -18.04 29.98
N HIS A 202 19.11 -17.09 29.12
CA HIS A 202 18.96 -17.23 27.67
C HIS A 202 20.25 -17.77 27.02
N HIS A 203 21.40 -17.27 27.48
CA HIS A 203 22.73 -17.67 27.02
C HIS A 203 23.69 -17.86 28.21
N VAL A 204 24.55 -18.89 28.14
CA VAL A 204 25.64 -19.12 29.09
C VAL A 204 26.95 -19.21 28.31
N CYS A 205 27.54 -18.05 28.08
CA CYS A 205 28.66 -17.86 27.17
C CYS A 205 29.45 -16.60 27.57
N ASP A 206 30.70 -16.50 27.12
CA ASP A 206 31.50 -15.31 27.39
C ASP A 206 31.34 -14.30 26.23
N GLY A 207 30.50 -13.28 26.45
CA GLY A 207 30.33 -12.13 25.55
C GLY A 207 29.65 -12.43 24.22
N CYS A 208 28.77 -13.43 24.16
CA CYS A 208 28.06 -13.77 22.92
C CYS A 208 26.78 -12.95 22.69
N ASP A 209 26.12 -12.47 23.75
CA ASP A 209 24.91 -11.66 23.69
C ASP A 209 24.75 -10.79 24.96
N ASP A 210 23.89 -9.77 24.92
CA ASP A 210 23.56 -8.91 26.06
C ASP A 210 22.79 -9.68 27.15
N LEU A 211 22.01 -10.71 26.80
CA LEU A 211 21.30 -11.60 27.74
C LEU A 211 22.15 -12.77 28.23
N ALA A 212 23.46 -12.75 27.95
CA ALA A 212 24.36 -13.82 28.35
C ALA A 212 24.93 -13.61 29.75
N ILE A 213 25.00 -14.68 30.54
CA ILE A 213 25.89 -14.73 31.69
C ILE A 213 27.20 -15.43 31.33
N SER A 214 28.32 -14.91 31.85
CA SER A 214 29.62 -15.55 31.64
C SER A 214 29.63 -16.98 32.21
N THR A 215 30.33 -17.86 31.50
CA THR A 215 30.46 -19.27 31.89
C THR A 215 31.07 -19.41 33.28
N ALA A 216 32.05 -18.56 33.60
CA ALA A 216 32.71 -18.53 34.90
C ALA A 216 31.78 -18.13 36.05
N VAL A 217 30.95 -17.10 35.87
CA VAL A 217 30.00 -16.67 36.92
C VAL A 217 28.92 -17.73 37.11
N PHE A 218 28.42 -18.31 36.02
CA PHE A 218 27.44 -19.39 36.09
C PHE A 218 27.99 -20.63 36.81
N ASP A 219 29.22 -21.05 36.52
CA ASP A 219 29.88 -22.18 37.20
C ASP A 219 30.10 -21.90 38.70
N GLN A 220 30.55 -20.70 39.05
CA GLN A 220 30.70 -20.28 40.45
C GLN A 220 29.36 -20.28 41.18
N PHE A 221 28.31 -19.76 40.55
CA PHE A 221 26.98 -19.72 41.15
C PHE A 221 26.39 -21.12 41.34
N THR A 222 26.47 -21.98 40.34
CA THR A 222 25.98 -23.36 40.43
C THR A 222 26.79 -24.19 41.43
N THR A 223 28.10 -23.94 41.58
CA THR A 223 28.92 -24.53 42.65
C THR A 223 28.43 -24.11 44.03
N TRP A 224 28.16 -22.82 44.21
CA TRP A 224 27.58 -22.31 45.47
C TRP A 224 26.20 -22.90 45.74
N LEU A 225 25.34 -22.98 44.72
CA LEU A 225 23.98 -23.51 44.84
C LEU A 225 23.98 -25.03 45.14
N ALA A 226 24.96 -25.77 44.63
CA ALA A 226 25.15 -27.19 44.95
C ALA A 226 25.46 -27.43 46.43
N GLY A 227 26.20 -26.53 47.09
CA GLY A 227 26.39 -26.54 48.54
C GLY A 227 25.18 -26.00 49.32
N TRP A 228 24.39 -25.09 48.71
CA TRP A 228 23.19 -24.52 49.32
C TRP A 228 22.08 -25.55 49.53
N LYS A 229 21.89 -26.48 48.59
CA LYS A 229 20.84 -27.51 48.62
C LYS A 229 21.01 -28.59 49.71
N ASP A 230 22.16 -28.65 50.36
CA ASP A 230 22.45 -29.67 51.38
C ASP A 230 21.83 -29.33 52.75
N ASN A 231 21.06 -28.23 52.84
CA ASN A 231 20.25 -27.88 54.00
C ASN A 231 18.78 -28.27 53.78
N ALA A 232 18.13 -28.83 54.81
CA ALA A 232 16.78 -29.39 54.74
C ALA A 232 15.69 -28.43 54.23
N THR A 233 15.87 -27.11 54.33
CA THR A 233 14.88 -26.08 53.92
C THR A 233 15.27 -25.34 52.63
N LYS A 234 16.35 -25.74 51.97
CA LYS A 234 16.92 -25.08 50.79
C LYS A 234 16.95 -26.07 49.65
N LEU A 235 16.07 -25.91 48.67
CA LEU A 235 15.82 -26.91 47.65
C LEU A 235 16.14 -26.36 46.26
N VAL A 236 16.60 -27.23 45.36
CA VAL A 236 16.70 -26.92 43.92
C VAL A 236 15.81 -27.92 43.19
N LYS A 237 14.83 -27.41 42.46
CA LYS A 237 13.82 -28.24 41.78
C LYS A 237 13.56 -27.69 40.38
N THR A 238 13.19 -28.57 39.46
CA THR A 238 12.56 -28.16 38.20
C THR A 238 11.22 -27.47 38.47
N VAL A 239 10.69 -26.72 37.50
CA VAL A 239 9.38 -26.07 37.60
C VAL A 239 8.27 -27.08 37.89
N ASN A 240 8.24 -28.21 37.17
CA ASN A 240 7.32 -29.31 37.47
C ASN A 240 7.58 -29.95 38.84
N GLY A 241 8.81 -29.94 39.35
CA GLY A 241 9.13 -30.39 40.71
C GLY A 241 8.52 -29.52 41.82
N VAL A 242 8.21 -28.24 41.52
CA VAL A 242 7.54 -27.31 42.44
C VAL A 242 6.03 -27.35 42.26
N VAL A 243 5.54 -27.23 41.02
CA VAL A 243 4.11 -27.15 40.71
C VAL A 243 3.42 -28.52 40.78
N GLY A 244 4.07 -29.54 40.24
CA GLY A 244 3.56 -30.91 40.15
C GLY A 244 2.29 -31.06 39.30
N GLY A 245 1.50 -32.09 39.63
CA GLY A 245 0.27 -32.45 38.94
C GLY A 245 0.46 -33.52 37.85
N ALA A 246 -0.64 -34.13 37.43
CA ALA A 246 -0.63 -35.13 36.37
C ALA A 246 -0.39 -34.48 35.00
N VAL A 247 0.25 -35.22 34.08
CA VAL A 247 0.32 -34.83 32.67
C VAL A 247 -1.09 -34.84 32.08
N LYS A 248 -1.60 -33.67 31.68
CA LYS A 248 -2.94 -33.52 31.10
C LYS A 248 -3.00 -34.08 29.67
N PRO A 249 -4.18 -34.46 29.14
CA PRO A 249 -4.31 -34.88 27.75
C PRO A 249 -3.74 -33.87 26.75
N LEU A 250 -3.22 -34.35 25.62
CA LEU A 250 -2.77 -33.49 24.54
C LEU A 250 -3.96 -32.83 23.85
N VAL A 251 -3.84 -31.54 23.60
CA VAL A 251 -4.80 -30.74 22.83
C VAL A 251 -4.05 -30.22 21.62
N SER A 252 -4.54 -30.54 20.43
CA SER A 252 -4.00 -29.96 19.19
C SER A 252 -4.52 -28.54 19.02
N GLY A 253 -3.68 -27.64 18.52
CA GLY A 253 -4.11 -26.32 18.11
C GLY A 253 -5.11 -26.40 16.94
N PRO A 254 -5.84 -25.30 16.67
CA PRO A 254 -6.74 -25.22 15.52
C PRO A 254 -6.06 -25.64 14.22
N ALA A 255 -6.76 -26.43 13.40
CA ALA A 255 -6.23 -26.86 12.11
C ALA A 255 -5.77 -25.65 11.28
N PHE A 256 -4.56 -25.77 10.74
CA PHE A 256 -3.98 -24.75 9.90
C PHE A 256 -4.61 -24.82 8.50
N VAL A 257 -5.47 -23.85 8.17
CA VAL A 257 -6.00 -23.70 6.82
C VAL A 257 -5.63 -22.29 6.34
N PRO A 258 -4.61 -22.14 5.49
CA PRO A 258 -4.25 -20.84 4.98
C PRO A 258 -5.41 -20.31 4.11
N PRO A 259 -5.67 -18.99 4.12
CA PRO A 259 -6.64 -18.40 3.21
C PRO A 259 -6.21 -18.65 1.76
N PRO A 260 -7.14 -18.65 0.80
CA PRO A 260 -6.79 -18.81 -0.61
C PRO A 260 -5.75 -17.77 -1.04
N ALA A 261 -4.79 -18.19 -1.87
CA ALA A 261 -3.84 -17.27 -2.47
C ALA A 261 -4.57 -16.15 -3.23
N ALA A 262 -4.01 -14.95 -3.20
CA ALA A 262 -4.58 -13.82 -3.92
C ALA A 262 -4.71 -14.14 -5.42
N GLY A 263 -5.83 -13.74 -6.01
CA GLY A 263 -6.07 -13.96 -7.45
C GLY A 263 -5.12 -13.15 -8.35
N PRO A 264 -5.04 -13.48 -9.65
CA PRO A 264 -4.25 -12.72 -10.63
C PRO A 264 -4.48 -11.21 -10.54
N GLY A 265 -3.39 -10.44 -10.40
CA GLY A 265 -3.42 -8.98 -10.36
C GLY A 265 -3.89 -8.34 -9.05
N VAL A 266 -4.15 -9.12 -8.01
CA VAL A 266 -4.50 -8.62 -6.67
C VAL A 266 -3.23 -8.53 -5.82
N ASN A 267 -3.00 -7.38 -5.17
CA ASN A 267 -1.90 -7.26 -4.21
C ASN A 267 -2.21 -8.15 -3.00
N ALA A 268 -1.33 -9.12 -2.72
CA ALA A 268 -1.53 -10.10 -1.67
C ALA A 268 -1.27 -9.55 -0.25
N LEU A 269 -0.66 -8.38 -0.13
CA LEU A 269 -0.25 -7.81 1.16
C LEU A 269 -1.35 -6.99 1.84
N GLN A 270 -1.39 -7.10 3.16
CA GLN A 270 -2.19 -6.25 4.05
C GLN A 270 -1.34 -5.07 4.55
N ASN A 271 -1.95 -3.89 4.68
CA ASN A 271 -1.29 -2.65 5.10
C ASN A 271 0.06 -2.37 4.38
N PRO A 272 0.12 -2.43 3.04
CA PRO A 272 1.38 -2.38 2.29
C PRO A 272 2.17 -1.06 2.41
N GLY A 273 1.48 0.05 2.70
CA GLY A 273 2.09 1.38 2.89
C GLY A 273 2.18 1.80 4.36
N PHE A 274 2.03 0.87 5.31
CA PHE A 274 2.17 1.17 6.74
C PHE A 274 1.19 2.21 7.32
N GLU A 275 0.06 2.45 6.65
CA GLU A 275 -0.91 3.48 7.02
C GLU A 275 -1.73 3.15 8.28
N GLU A 276 -1.83 1.87 8.64
CA GLU A 276 -2.54 1.40 9.83
C GLU A 276 -1.54 1.09 10.95
N ILE A 277 -1.41 1.99 11.94
CA ILE A 277 -0.47 1.84 13.08
C ILE A 277 -1.17 1.21 14.28
N ALA A 278 -0.58 0.16 14.85
CA ALA A 278 -1.04 -0.50 16.09
C ALA A 278 -0.58 0.27 17.34
N ALA A 279 -1.09 -0.12 18.52
CA ALA A 279 -0.89 0.62 19.79
C ALA A 279 0.58 0.82 20.21
N ALA A 280 1.51 0.02 19.71
CA ALA A 280 2.94 0.11 19.99
C ALA A 280 3.75 0.95 18.97
N GLY A 281 3.09 1.64 18.03
CA GLY A 281 3.77 2.38 16.95
C GLY A 281 4.24 1.50 15.78
N ILE A 282 4.03 0.18 15.88
CA ILE A 282 4.32 -0.81 14.83
C ILE A 282 3.15 -0.85 13.85
N PRO A 283 3.39 -0.80 12.52
CA PRO A 283 2.34 -0.96 11.54
C PRO A 283 1.65 -2.33 11.62
N ARG A 284 0.30 -2.36 11.55
CA ARG A 284 -0.48 -3.61 11.54
C ARG A 284 0.02 -4.57 10.46
N CYS A 285 0.13 -5.85 10.79
CA CYS A 285 0.64 -6.93 9.95
C CYS A 285 2.14 -6.94 9.69
N TRP A 286 2.88 -6.03 10.32
CA TRP A 286 4.32 -5.96 10.24
C TRP A 286 4.94 -6.12 11.63
N TRP A 287 6.17 -6.60 11.67
CA TRP A 287 6.98 -6.65 12.88
C TRP A 287 8.44 -6.38 12.57
N ASP A 288 9.15 -5.95 13.61
CA ASP A 288 10.57 -5.61 13.54
C ASP A 288 11.40 -6.89 13.67
N SER A 289 12.36 -7.07 12.78
CA SER A 289 13.23 -8.23 12.74
C SER A 289 14.67 -7.78 12.50
N SER A 290 15.54 -8.06 13.46
CA SER A 290 16.99 -8.01 13.25
C SER A 290 17.62 -9.28 13.77
N PHE A 291 18.78 -9.63 13.21
CA PHE A 291 19.63 -10.68 13.76
C PHE A 291 21.08 -10.25 13.65
N GLY A 292 21.96 -10.87 14.45
CA GLY A 292 23.38 -10.54 14.53
C GLY A 292 23.72 -9.42 15.51
N LEU A 293 25.01 -9.13 15.65
CA LEU A 293 25.57 -8.23 16.67
C LEU A 293 25.56 -6.76 16.21
N ASN A 294 24.40 -6.26 15.79
CA ASN A 294 24.23 -4.88 15.34
C ASN A 294 23.14 -4.16 16.15
N THR A 295 23.27 -2.84 16.28
CA THR A 295 22.25 -2.02 16.93
C THR A 295 21.26 -1.54 15.87
N SER A 296 20.05 -2.09 15.90
CA SER A 296 18.97 -1.73 14.99
C SER A 296 17.92 -0.86 15.70
N SER A 297 17.29 0.04 14.96
CA SER A 297 16.14 0.81 15.41
C SER A 297 15.12 0.94 14.28
N PHE A 298 13.85 1.00 14.67
CA PHE A 298 12.74 0.98 13.74
C PHE A 298 11.80 2.14 14.03
N ALA A 299 11.36 2.82 12.98
CA ALA A 299 10.46 3.95 13.09
C ALA A 299 9.44 3.94 11.96
N THR A 300 8.29 4.56 12.22
CA THR A 300 7.33 4.93 11.19
C THR A 300 7.49 6.44 10.94
N VAL A 301 7.86 6.82 9.72
CA VAL A 301 8.24 8.19 9.35
C VAL A 301 7.26 8.83 8.37
N SER A 302 7.23 10.15 8.30
CA SER A 302 6.37 10.94 7.40
C SER A 302 7.19 12.06 6.72
N PRO A 303 6.92 12.41 5.45
CA PRO A 303 5.88 11.82 4.60
C PRO A 303 6.28 10.45 4.04
N GLY A 304 5.29 9.56 3.95
CA GLY A 304 5.33 8.40 3.07
C GLY A 304 5.50 8.80 1.60
N ARG A 305 5.90 7.85 0.76
CA ARG A 305 5.91 8.04 -0.69
C ARG A 305 4.48 8.22 -1.20
N THR A 306 3.58 7.33 -0.77
CA THR A 306 2.13 7.53 -0.88
C THR A 306 1.52 7.45 0.50
N GLY A 307 0.38 8.10 0.71
CA GLY A 307 -0.20 8.18 2.04
C GLY A 307 0.62 9.05 3.00
N THR A 308 0.59 8.69 4.28
CA THR A 308 1.16 9.47 5.38
C THR A 308 2.47 8.88 5.87
N TYR A 309 2.57 7.55 5.91
CA TYR A 309 3.58 6.84 6.67
C TYR A 309 4.50 6.02 5.76
N ALA A 310 5.74 5.81 6.20
CA ALA A 310 6.69 4.86 5.63
C ALA A 310 7.47 4.20 6.77
N SER A 311 8.08 3.05 6.52
CA SER A 311 8.90 2.36 7.51
C SER A 311 10.37 2.74 7.35
N GLN A 312 11.02 3.24 8.40
CA GLN A 312 12.46 3.45 8.46
C GLN A 312 13.12 2.41 9.37
N VAL A 313 14.18 1.80 8.87
CA VAL A 313 15.08 0.89 9.60
C VAL A 313 16.47 1.53 9.60
N THR A 314 17.05 1.69 10.78
CA THR A 314 18.40 2.25 10.94
C THR A 314 19.27 1.22 11.65
N VAL A 315 20.44 0.93 11.07
CA VAL A 315 21.45 0.05 11.65
C VAL A 315 22.71 0.87 11.95
N SER A 316 23.22 0.71 13.16
CA SER A 316 24.47 1.31 13.64
C SER A 316 25.30 0.26 14.39
N GLY A 317 26.60 0.50 14.55
CA GLY A 317 27.49 -0.47 15.20
C GLY A 317 27.53 -1.83 14.49
N TYR A 318 27.34 -1.86 13.18
CA TYR A 318 27.21 -3.10 12.42
C TYR A 318 28.45 -4.00 12.55
N THR A 319 28.21 -5.23 13.01
CA THR A 319 29.22 -6.31 13.06
C THR A 319 28.80 -7.48 12.18
N THR A 320 27.60 -8.03 12.40
CA THR A 320 27.03 -9.16 11.64
C THR A 320 25.51 -9.03 11.50
N GLY A 321 24.93 -9.76 10.54
CA GLY A 321 23.49 -9.96 10.39
C GLY A 321 22.78 -8.87 9.57
N ASP A 322 21.51 -8.58 9.88
CA ASP A 322 20.72 -7.54 9.20
C ASP A 322 19.61 -6.97 10.08
N ALA A 323 18.91 -5.96 9.57
CA ALA A 323 17.63 -5.50 10.10
C ALA A 323 16.61 -5.24 8.98
N LYS A 324 15.34 -5.54 9.26
CA LYS A 324 14.22 -5.49 8.30
C LYS A 324 12.86 -5.50 9.02
N ARG A 325 11.82 -4.99 8.36
CA ARG A 325 10.43 -5.05 8.85
C ARG A 325 9.63 -6.02 7.99
N LEU A 326 9.32 -7.20 8.52
CA LEU A 326 8.69 -8.32 7.80
C LEU A 326 7.17 -8.36 8.01
N GLN A 327 6.45 -9.07 7.14
CA GLN A 327 5.10 -9.49 7.50
C GLN A 327 5.16 -10.52 8.63
N ILE A 328 4.22 -10.43 9.58
CA ILE A 328 4.14 -11.34 10.74
C ILE A 328 4.10 -12.79 10.26
N PHE A 329 4.93 -13.64 10.84
CA PHE A 329 4.97 -15.07 10.55
C PHE A 329 3.71 -15.77 11.09
N ASP A 330 2.66 -15.79 10.28
CA ASP A 330 1.33 -16.27 10.67
C ASP A 330 0.72 -17.24 9.66
N GLY A 331 -0.53 -17.62 9.91
CA GLY A 331 -1.28 -18.52 9.02
C GLY A 331 -1.92 -17.92 7.79
N GLY A 332 -1.64 -16.66 7.46
CA GLY A 332 -2.18 -16.01 6.27
C GLY A 332 -3.04 -14.78 6.54
N ALA A 333 -3.20 -14.36 7.79
CA ALA A 333 -3.92 -13.13 8.09
C ALA A 333 -3.11 -11.89 7.67
N CYS A 334 -1.78 -11.98 7.78
CA CYS A 334 -0.83 -10.93 7.41
C CYS A 334 0.14 -11.41 6.33
N ALA A 335 0.78 -12.58 6.49
CA ALA A 335 1.74 -13.07 5.51
C ALA A 335 1.03 -13.83 4.38
N PRO A 336 1.17 -13.42 3.11
CA PRO A 336 0.36 -13.93 2.01
C PRO A 336 0.52 -15.43 1.76
N THR A 337 -0.59 -16.08 1.39
CA THR A 337 -0.60 -17.46 0.90
C THR A 337 -0.04 -17.53 -0.52
N VAL A 338 0.83 -18.52 -0.75
CA VAL A 338 1.35 -18.85 -2.08
C VAL A 338 0.96 -20.25 -2.51
N VAL A 339 1.10 -20.50 -3.80
CA VAL A 339 0.84 -21.78 -4.46
C VAL A 339 2.15 -22.34 -4.97
N GLU A 340 2.42 -23.59 -4.64
CA GLU A 340 3.55 -24.38 -5.13
C GLU A 340 3.72 -24.27 -6.65
N GLY A 341 4.96 -24.13 -7.12
CA GLY A 341 5.32 -24.05 -8.54
C GLY A 341 5.01 -22.71 -9.23
N GLN A 342 4.23 -21.82 -8.61
CA GLN A 342 3.98 -20.46 -9.14
C GLN A 342 5.17 -19.54 -8.84
N THR A 343 5.26 -18.42 -9.56
CA THR A 343 6.21 -17.31 -9.24
C THR A 343 5.45 -16.07 -8.85
N TYR A 344 6.09 -15.19 -8.08
CA TYR A 344 5.48 -13.95 -7.59
C TYR A 344 6.37 -12.75 -7.87
N SER A 345 5.76 -11.63 -8.23
CA SER A 345 6.41 -10.33 -8.39
C SER A 345 6.38 -9.59 -7.06
N LEU A 346 7.53 -9.49 -6.39
CA LEU A 346 7.75 -8.72 -5.16
C LEU A 346 8.19 -7.30 -5.52
N ARG A 347 7.59 -6.30 -4.88
CA ARG A 347 7.90 -4.88 -5.13
C ARG A 347 7.85 -4.08 -3.83
N SER A 348 8.64 -3.03 -3.76
CA SER A 348 8.59 -2.01 -2.71
C SER A 348 9.31 -0.76 -3.20
N TRP A 349 8.93 0.41 -2.70
CA TRP A 349 9.65 1.65 -2.94
C TRP A 349 10.56 1.97 -1.78
N TYR A 350 11.81 2.32 -2.06
CA TYR A 350 12.82 2.49 -1.02
C TYR A 350 13.73 3.70 -1.22
N LYS A 351 14.27 4.20 -0.12
CA LYS A 351 15.47 5.05 -0.02
C LYS A 351 16.47 4.30 0.85
N ALA A 352 17.74 4.25 0.45
CA ALA A 352 18.76 3.56 1.21
C ALA A 352 20.12 4.27 1.11
N THR A 353 20.84 4.34 2.22
CA THR A 353 22.22 4.85 2.24
C THR A 353 23.25 3.84 1.72
N GLY A 354 22.89 2.55 1.67
CA GLY A 354 23.70 1.45 1.17
C GLY A 354 22.92 0.52 0.24
N VAL A 355 23.53 -0.61 -0.15
CA VAL A 355 22.84 -1.64 -0.92
C VAL A 355 21.79 -2.37 -0.07
N THR A 356 20.72 -2.84 -0.70
CA THR A 356 19.63 -3.60 -0.05
C THR A 356 19.18 -4.75 -0.96
N GLN A 357 18.48 -5.75 -0.43
CA GLN A 357 17.87 -6.82 -1.22
C GLN A 357 16.57 -7.30 -0.56
N PHE A 358 15.68 -7.94 -1.32
CA PHE A 358 14.58 -8.66 -0.72
C PHE A 358 15.12 -9.92 -0.04
N THR A 359 14.79 -10.11 1.22
CA THR A 359 14.95 -11.37 1.95
C THR A 359 13.59 -12.04 2.06
N VAL A 360 13.53 -13.34 1.76
CA VAL A 360 12.29 -14.12 1.69
C VAL A 360 12.32 -15.29 2.67
N TYR A 361 11.23 -15.42 3.42
CA TYR A 361 10.91 -16.57 4.27
C TYR A 361 9.69 -17.29 3.71
N TYR A 362 9.71 -18.61 3.80
CA TYR A 362 8.63 -19.47 3.34
C TYR A 362 7.93 -20.13 4.51
N ARG A 363 6.60 -20.18 4.42
CA ARG A 363 5.76 -20.97 5.30
C ARG A 363 5.53 -22.34 4.70
N GLN A 364 5.89 -23.38 5.42
CA GLN A 364 5.65 -24.76 5.06
C GLN A 364 4.18 -25.14 5.29
N THR A 365 3.74 -26.26 4.69
CA THR A 365 2.35 -26.76 4.81
C THR A 365 1.94 -27.11 6.23
N ASP A 366 2.91 -27.45 7.09
CA ASP A 366 2.72 -27.65 8.53
C ASP A 366 2.66 -26.34 9.33
N GLY A 367 2.79 -25.19 8.65
CA GLY A 367 2.78 -23.85 9.22
C GLY A 367 4.13 -23.37 9.77
N SER A 368 5.23 -24.12 9.65
CA SER A 368 6.57 -23.66 10.08
C SER A 368 7.12 -22.62 9.12
N TRP A 369 8.00 -21.74 9.60
CA TRP A 369 8.65 -20.71 8.79
C TRP A 369 10.14 -20.99 8.68
N ILE A 370 10.65 -20.94 7.44
CA ILE A 370 12.06 -21.14 7.14
C ILE A 370 12.58 -20.00 6.28
N TYR A 371 13.88 -19.69 6.39
CA TYR A 371 14.54 -18.86 5.40
C TYR A 371 14.46 -19.56 4.03
N GLY A 372 14.04 -18.80 3.01
CA GLY A 372 13.89 -19.30 1.65
C GLY A 372 15.06 -18.89 0.77
N THR A 373 15.07 -17.62 0.39
CA THR A 373 16.01 -17.09 -0.60
C THR A 373 16.11 -15.56 -0.49
N SER A 374 16.94 -14.95 -1.33
CA SER A 374 17.05 -13.49 -1.44
C SER A 374 17.14 -13.06 -2.90
N SER A 375 16.71 -11.83 -3.19
CA SER A 375 16.91 -11.22 -4.50
C SER A 375 18.38 -10.85 -4.73
N PRO A 376 18.78 -10.52 -5.98
CA PRO A 376 19.98 -9.73 -6.20
C PRO A 376 19.96 -8.39 -5.46
N TRP A 377 21.13 -7.80 -5.27
CA TRP A 377 21.30 -6.50 -4.62
C TRP A 377 20.75 -5.35 -5.46
N PHE A 378 20.02 -4.44 -4.80
CA PHE A 378 19.64 -3.13 -5.28
C PHE A 378 20.61 -2.07 -4.74
N ALA A 379 20.93 -1.07 -5.57
CA ALA A 379 21.86 0.00 -5.21
C ALA A 379 21.28 0.97 -4.17
N ALA A 380 22.15 1.74 -3.51
CA ALA A 380 21.73 2.87 -2.68
C ALA A 380 20.92 3.89 -3.49
N ALA A 381 19.97 4.57 -2.82
CA ALA A 381 19.05 5.51 -3.45
C ALA A 381 18.70 6.66 -2.49
N THR A 382 18.91 7.90 -2.94
CA THR A 382 18.58 9.11 -2.17
C THR A 382 17.10 9.49 -2.26
N ASP A 383 16.46 9.15 -3.38
CA ASP A 383 15.02 9.34 -3.62
C ASP A 383 14.31 7.98 -3.72
N TYR A 384 13.00 7.97 -3.48
CA TYR A 384 12.19 6.74 -3.57
C TYR A 384 12.35 6.06 -4.94
N THR A 385 12.96 4.89 -4.95
CA THR A 385 13.21 4.04 -6.12
C THR A 385 12.50 2.70 -5.93
N GLN A 386 11.98 2.09 -6.98
CA GLN A 386 11.27 0.81 -6.85
C GLN A 386 12.27 -0.35 -6.89
N ALA A 387 12.31 -1.15 -5.84
CA ALA A 387 12.84 -2.50 -5.88
C ALA A 387 11.77 -3.41 -6.47
N LEU A 388 12.14 -4.17 -7.50
CA LEU A 388 11.25 -5.13 -8.15
C LEU A 388 12.01 -6.41 -8.43
N TRP A 389 11.43 -7.54 -8.04
CA TRP A 389 12.01 -8.85 -8.28
C TRP A 389 10.92 -9.90 -8.48
N THR A 390 11.19 -10.88 -9.34
CA THR A 390 10.32 -12.06 -9.48
C THR A 390 10.97 -13.22 -8.76
N THR A 391 10.26 -13.83 -7.83
CA THR A 391 10.76 -14.98 -7.07
C THR A 391 11.05 -16.16 -8.02
N PRO A 392 11.95 -17.09 -7.63
CA PRO A 392 11.93 -18.44 -8.16
C PRO A 392 10.55 -19.08 -7.99
N ALA A 393 10.31 -20.19 -8.69
CA ALA A 393 9.10 -20.98 -8.47
C ALA A 393 9.02 -21.40 -7.00
N ILE A 394 7.85 -21.24 -6.39
CA ILE A 394 7.63 -21.58 -4.99
C ILE A 394 7.93 -23.08 -4.79
N PRO A 395 8.80 -23.44 -3.84
CA PRO A 395 9.18 -24.84 -3.60
C PRO A 395 8.00 -25.72 -3.20
N ALA A 396 8.20 -27.04 -3.36
CA ALA A 396 7.21 -28.01 -2.89
C ALA A 396 7.02 -27.96 -1.37
N GLY A 397 5.78 -28.10 -0.93
CA GLY A 397 5.44 -28.04 0.50
C GLY A 397 5.42 -26.63 1.10
N VAL A 398 5.55 -25.57 0.30
CA VAL A 398 5.41 -24.18 0.73
C VAL A 398 4.02 -23.65 0.38
N ASN A 399 3.36 -23.00 1.34
CA ASN A 399 2.03 -22.40 1.18
C ASN A 399 1.93 -20.95 1.67
N GLY A 400 3.02 -20.32 2.10
CA GLY A 400 3.04 -18.89 2.47
C GLY A 400 4.41 -18.27 2.28
N ILE A 401 4.44 -16.94 2.28
CA ILE A 401 5.67 -16.16 2.07
C ILE A 401 5.63 -14.89 2.92
N SER A 402 6.78 -14.50 3.46
CA SER A 402 7.00 -13.20 4.12
C SER A 402 8.32 -12.63 3.62
N PHE A 403 8.36 -11.35 3.30
CA PHE A 403 9.51 -10.72 2.67
C PHE A 403 9.62 -9.23 2.98
N ALA A 404 10.86 -8.74 2.97
CA ALA A 404 11.18 -7.33 3.18
C ALA A 404 12.52 -6.98 2.53
N LEU A 405 12.72 -5.70 2.23
CA LEU A 405 14.05 -5.14 2.00
C LEU A 405 14.78 -5.03 3.34
N ASN A 406 16.10 -5.24 3.33
CA ASN A 406 16.92 -5.25 4.54
C ASN A 406 18.14 -4.34 4.48
N VAL A 407 18.72 -4.08 5.65
CA VAL A 407 19.94 -3.30 5.85
C VAL A 407 21.07 -4.22 6.27
N PHE A 408 22.11 -4.33 5.44
CA PHE A 408 23.32 -5.14 5.69
C PHE A 408 24.56 -4.25 5.87
N GLY A 409 24.57 -3.46 6.94
CA GLY A 409 25.66 -2.51 7.22
C GLY A 409 25.18 -1.32 8.03
N ASN A 410 26.11 -0.44 8.42
CA ASN A 410 25.74 0.85 8.99
C ASN A 410 24.97 1.69 7.94
N GLY A 411 23.77 2.13 8.27
CA GLY A 411 22.95 2.90 7.34
C GLY A 411 21.47 2.93 7.67
N GLU A 412 20.72 3.58 6.79
CA GLU A 412 19.28 3.70 6.89
C GLU A 412 18.60 3.16 5.63
N LEU A 413 17.44 2.54 5.82
CA LEU A 413 16.53 2.10 4.78
C LEU A 413 15.13 2.60 5.11
N THR A 414 14.57 3.46 4.28
CA THR A 414 13.15 3.82 4.31
C THR A 414 12.43 3.06 3.22
N THR A 415 11.34 2.37 3.55
CA THR A 415 10.53 1.61 2.60
C THR A 415 9.06 1.96 2.70
N ASP A 416 8.36 1.82 1.59
CA ASP A 416 6.94 2.11 1.46
C ASP A 416 6.31 1.31 0.30
N ASP A 417 4.98 1.31 0.21
CA ASP A 417 4.21 0.79 -0.91
C ASP A 417 4.60 -0.65 -1.33
N TYR A 418 4.71 -1.56 -0.34
CA TYR A 418 5.02 -2.95 -0.66
C TYR A 418 3.91 -3.59 -1.51
N SER A 419 4.28 -4.46 -2.43
CA SER A 419 3.29 -5.27 -3.13
C SER A 419 3.83 -6.63 -3.55
N MET A 420 2.90 -7.58 -3.62
CA MET A 420 3.15 -8.91 -4.10
C MET A 420 2.01 -9.35 -5.00
N TYR A 421 2.34 -9.77 -6.21
CA TYR A 421 1.37 -10.28 -7.18
C TYR A 421 1.79 -11.66 -7.65
N ASN A 422 0.83 -12.56 -7.91
CA ASN A 422 1.11 -13.70 -8.79
C ASN A 422 1.58 -13.14 -10.14
N THR A 423 2.68 -13.66 -10.69
CA THR A 423 3.24 -13.17 -11.96
C THR A 423 2.20 -13.23 -13.09
N VAL A 424 1.30 -14.22 -13.06
CA VAL A 424 0.11 -14.25 -13.90
C VAL A 424 -0.85 -13.15 -13.46
N GLY A 425 -1.01 -12.14 -14.32
CA GLY A 425 -1.90 -11.00 -14.07
C GLY A 425 -1.29 -9.89 -13.22
N ALA A 426 -0.02 -9.98 -12.82
CA ALA A 426 0.68 -8.89 -12.15
C ALA A 426 0.55 -7.58 -12.97
N PRO A 427 0.26 -6.44 -12.33
CA PRO A 427 0.24 -5.16 -13.02
C PRO A 427 1.56 -4.92 -13.77
N ALA A 428 1.48 -4.26 -14.93
CA ALA A 428 2.68 -3.85 -15.66
C ALA A 428 3.63 -3.10 -14.71
N THR A 429 4.93 -3.32 -14.88
CA THR A 429 5.93 -2.63 -14.07
C THR A 429 5.92 -1.15 -14.43
N ASP A 430 6.07 -0.27 -13.43
CA ASP A 430 6.21 1.17 -13.66
C ASP A 430 7.63 1.49 -14.16
N GLU A 431 8.12 0.73 -15.14
CA GLU A 431 9.41 0.95 -15.77
C GLU A 431 9.28 1.71 -17.09
N LEU A 432 10.26 2.58 -17.35
CA LEU A 432 10.41 3.21 -18.64
C LEU A 432 11.07 2.23 -19.62
N VAL A 433 10.47 2.03 -20.78
CA VAL A 433 11.07 1.34 -21.92
C VAL A 433 11.70 2.39 -22.82
N ALA A 434 13.01 2.25 -23.05
CA ALA A 434 13.81 3.19 -23.84
C ALA A 434 14.84 2.43 -24.69
N PRO A 435 15.04 2.80 -25.97
CA PRO A 435 16.14 2.29 -26.77
C PRO A 435 17.48 2.94 -26.34
N ALA A 436 18.59 2.33 -26.76
CA ALA A 436 19.89 3.00 -26.65
C ALA A 436 19.90 4.28 -27.51
N PRO A 437 20.32 5.44 -26.95
CA PRO A 437 20.37 6.68 -27.71
C PRO A 437 21.46 6.62 -28.78
N THR A 438 21.26 7.33 -29.88
CA THR A 438 22.24 7.43 -30.98
C THR A 438 22.82 8.84 -31.07
N ILE A 439 24.08 8.92 -31.50
CA ILE A 439 24.76 10.20 -31.76
C ILE A 439 24.87 10.38 -33.27
N THR A 440 24.42 11.52 -33.78
CA THR A 440 24.61 11.96 -35.16
C THR A 440 25.53 13.17 -35.23
N GLY A 441 26.30 13.31 -36.31
CA GLY A 441 27.31 14.35 -36.48
C GLY A 441 28.72 13.75 -36.58
N THR A 442 29.67 14.54 -37.10
CA THR A 442 31.07 14.12 -37.24
C THR A 442 31.83 14.44 -35.96
N ALA A 443 32.50 13.45 -35.37
CA ALA A 443 33.37 13.65 -34.21
C ALA A 443 34.65 14.40 -34.64
N GLN A 444 34.57 15.73 -34.69
CA GLN A 444 35.65 16.63 -35.09
C GLN A 444 35.50 17.94 -34.31
N VAL A 445 36.62 18.57 -33.94
CA VAL A 445 36.62 19.85 -33.23
C VAL A 445 35.76 20.88 -33.97
N GLY A 446 34.82 21.50 -33.26
CA GLY A 446 33.91 22.52 -33.80
C GLY A 446 32.68 21.97 -34.56
N SER A 447 32.55 20.65 -34.75
CA SER A 447 31.35 20.03 -35.34
C SER A 447 30.33 19.69 -34.26
N VAL A 448 29.04 19.93 -34.50
CA VAL A 448 27.99 19.64 -33.52
C VAL A 448 27.62 18.14 -33.58
N LEU A 449 27.73 17.47 -32.44
CA LEU A 449 27.13 16.17 -32.19
C LEU A 449 25.73 16.35 -31.61
N THR A 450 24.76 15.57 -32.08
CA THR A 450 23.36 15.63 -31.64
C THR A 450 22.91 14.26 -31.13
N ALA A 451 22.34 14.23 -29.93
CA ALA A 451 21.79 13.03 -29.31
C ALA A 451 20.33 12.81 -29.74
N ASN A 452 20.03 11.63 -30.26
CA ASN A 452 18.67 11.15 -30.44
C ASN A 452 18.34 10.12 -29.35
N ALA A 453 17.45 10.50 -28.44
CA ALA A 453 17.05 9.68 -27.29
C ALA A 453 16.10 8.51 -27.65
N GLY A 454 15.59 8.46 -28.89
CA GLY A 454 14.56 7.51 -29.29
C GLY A 454 13.22 7.72 -28.58
N THR A 455 12.32 6.74 -28.69
CA THR A 455 10.97 6.82 -28.08
C THR A 455 10.98 6.16 -26.70
N TRP A 456 10.57 6.93 -25.68
CA TRP A 456 10.43 6.44 -24.32
C TRP A 456 8.95 6.14 -24.04
N THR A 457 8.66 4.97 -23.49
CA THR A 457 7.29 4.57 -23.15
C THR A 457 7.19 4.10 -21.70
N PRO A 458 6.07 4.37 -21.01
CA PRO A 458 4.89 5.11 -21.49
C PRO A 458 5.10 6.63 -21.48
N ALA A 459 4.72 7.32 -22.57
CA ALA A 459 4.80 8.80 -22.67
C ALA A 459 3.74 9.52 -21.79
N PRO A 460 3.93 10.80 -21.42
CA PRO A 460 5.14 11.62 -21.61
C PRO A 460 6.24 11.27 -20.60
N VAL A 461 7.51 11.43 -21.01
CA VAL A 461 8.72 11.22 -20.19
C VAL A 461 9.62 12.46 -20.31
N THR A 462 10.12 12.95 -19.18
CA THR A 462 11.06 14.08 -19.13
C THR A 462 12.49 13.55 -19.27
N LEU A 463 13.25 14.07 -20.24
CA LEU A 463 14.61 13.61 -20.55
C LEU A 463 15.67 14.61 -20.09
N ALA A 464 16.74 14.12 -19.49
CA ALA A 464 17.97 14.84 -19.18
C ALA A 464 19.16 14.20 -19.91
N TYR A 465 20.12 15.02 -20.34
CA TYR A 465 21.31 14.57 -21.08
C TYR A 465 22.57 14.85 -20.26
N GLN A 466 23.59 14.01 -20.42
CA GLN A 466 24.94 14.26 -19.94
C GLN A 466 25.93 13.70 -20.97
N TRP A 467 26.76 14.56 -21.54
CA TRP A 467 27.82 14.14 -22.48
C TRP A 467 29.08 13.72 -21.72
N LEU A 468 29.74 12.68 -22.23
CA LEU A 468 30.97 12.13 -21.68
C LEU A 468 32.05 12.09 -22.77
N VAL A 469 33.27 12.45 -22.40
CA VAL A 469 34.47 12.35 -23.24
C VAL A 469 35.41 11.35 -22.57
N ALA A 470 35.80 10.30 -23.29
CA ALA A 470 36.53 9.16 -22.72
C ALA A 470 35.84 8.57 -21.46
N ASN A 471 34.50 8.49 -21.49
CA ASN A 471 33.64 8.04 -20.38
C ASN A 471 33.69 8.91 -19.10
N VAL A 472 34.26 10.11 -19.17
CA VAL A 472 34.22 11.10 -18.07
C VAL A 472 33.21 12.17 -18.40
N ALA A 473 32.30 12.46 -17.47
CA ALA A 473 31.28 13.49 -17.65
C ALA A 473 31.91 14.86 -17.88
N VAL A 474 31.47 15.56 -18.93
CA VAL A 474 31.90 16.93 -19.22
C VAL A 474 31.00 17.88 -18.41
N PRO A 475 31.55 18.66 -17.46
CA PRO A 475 30.74 19.55 -16.62
C PRO A 475 29.90 20.52 -17.45
N GLY A 476 28.60 20.61 -17.15
CA GLY A 476 27.66 21.52 -17.82
C GLY A 476 27.20 21.09 -19.22
N ALA A 477 27.70 19.97 -19.77
CA ALA A 477 27.28 19.45 -21.06
C ALA A 477 25.96 18.66 -20.95
N THR A 478 24.86 19.35 -20.66
CA THR A 478 23.54 18.76 -20.38
C THR A 478 22.48 18.99 -21.46
N ALA A 479 22.87 19.65 -22.56
CA ALA A 479 21.99 19.84 -23.72
C ALA A 479 21.90 18.58 -24.58
N ALA A 480 20.88 18.51 -25.45
CA ALA A 480 20.76 17.44 -26.45
C ALA A 480 21.86 17.46 -27.53
N THR A 481 22.78 18.44 -27.48
CA THR A 481 23.89 18.62 -28.41
C THR A 481 25.20 18.87 -27.68
N TYR A 482 26.32 18.47 -28.27
CA TYR A 482 27.68 18.74 -27.79
C TYR A 482 28.61 19.09 -28.95
N THR A 483 29.44 20.12 -28.78
CA THR A 483 30.44 20.52 -29.78
C THR A 483 31.82 20.18 -29.24
N PRO A 484 32.53 19.17 -29.78
CA PRO A 484 33.86 18.81 -29.33
C PRO A 484 34.84 19.97 -29.44
N VAL A 485 35.67 20.12 -28.42
CA VAL A 485 36.70 21.17 -28.31
C VAL A 485 38.09 20.59 -28.57
N ALA A 486 39.10 21.46 -28.69
CA ALA A 486 40.47 21.02 -28.95
C ALA A 486 41.00 20.00 -27.92
N GLY A 487 40.54 20.07 -26.66
CA GLY A 487 40.90 19.11 -25.59
C GLY A 487 40.28 17.72 -25.73
N ASP A 488 39.35 17.53 -26.67
CA ASP A 488 38.67 16.26 -26.94
C ASP A 488 39.35 15.46 -28.05
N VAL A 489 40.28 16.06 -28.80
CA VAL A 489 40.97 15.43 -29.93
C VAL A 489 41.60 14.09 -29.51
N GLY A 490 41.34 13.05 -30.29
CA GLY A 490 41.82 11.68 -30.03
C GLY A 490 40.97 10.89 -29.02
N LYS A 491 39.98 11.50 -28.36
CA LYS A 491 39.06 10.82 -27.42
C LYS A 491 37.73 10.49 -28.10
N THR A 492 37.02 9.50 -27.59
CA THR A 492 35.64 9.17 -28.03
C THR A 492 34.61 9.90 -27.19
N VAL A 493 33.44 10.16 -27.77
CA VAL A 493 32.31 10.84 -27.12
C VAL A 493 31.14 9.88 -26.96
N THR A 494 30.48 9.88 -25.80
CA THR A 494 29.20 9.20 -25.54
C THR A 494 28.20 10.18 -24.92
N VAL A 495 26.91 9.84 -24.94
CA VAL A 495 25.86 10.58 -24.25
C VAL A 495 25.03 9.63 -23.41
N GLN A 496 24.82 9.98 -22.14
CA GLN A 496 23.87 9.33 -21.25
C GLN A 496 22.56 10.12 -21.26
N VAL A 497 21.45 9.43 -21.51
CA VAL A 497 20.11 10.02 -21.47
C VAL A 497 19.33 9.40 -20.31
N THR A 498 18.81 10.25 -19.43
CA THR A 498 18.04 9.86 -18.24
C THR A 498 16.59 10.30 -18.41
N GLY A 499 15.66 9.34 -18.40
CA GLY A 499 14.23 9.61 -18.47
C GLY A 499 13.57 9.51 -17.09
N THR A 500 12.70 10.47 -16.79
CA THR A 500 11.94 10.57 -15.54
C THR A 500 10.45 10.73 -15.87
N LYS A 501 9.60 10.02 -15.12
CA LYS A 501 8.14 10.16 -15.19
C LYS A 501 7.55 9.89 -13.83
N THR A 502 6.66 10.76 -13.34
CA THR A 502 6.00 10.59 -12.05
C THR A 502 5.30 9.23 -11.98
N GLY A 503 5.58 8.47 -10.92
CA GLY A 503 5.08 7.11 -10.73
C GLY A 503 5.94 6.01 -11.34
N TYR A 504 6.93 6.34 -12.19
CA TYR A 504 7.82 5.38 -12.86
C TYR A 504 9.26 5.48 -12.36
N VAL A 505 10.00 4.38 -12.45
CA VAL A 505 11.42 4.32 -12.12
C VAL A 505 12.23 5.11 -13.15
N THR A 506 13.09 6.02 -12.67
CA THR A 506 14.05 6.76 -13.51
C THR A 506 15.00 5.78 -14.19
N LYS A 507 15.19 5.92 -15.50
CA LYS A 507 16.07 5.04 -16.28
C LYS A 507 17.09 5.85 -17.04
N ALA A 508 18.36 5.43 -17.00
CA ALA A 508 19.45 6.01 -17.76
C ALA A 508 19.97 5.01 -18.81
N VAL A 509 20.18 5.47 -20.04
CA VAL A 509 20.73 4.66 -21.13
C VAL A 509 21.84 5.44 -21.84
N THR A 510 22.97 4.79 -22.11
CA THR A 510 24.14 5.42 -22.73
C THR A 510 24.27 5.00 -24.19
N SER A 511 24.68 5.94 -25.05
CA SER A 511 24.91 5.67 -26.47
C SER A 511 26.15 4.81 -26.70
N ALA A 512 26.28 4.23 -27.90
CA ALA A 512 27.57 3.79 -28.40
C ALA A 512 28.54 4.98 -28.52
N ALA A 513 29.84 4.72 -28.40
CA ALA A 513 30.89 5.72 -28.54
C ALA A 513 31.06 6.17 -30.00
N THR A 514 31.33 7.46 -30.22
CA THR A 514 31.74 7.97 -31.54
C THR A 514 33.13 7.45 -31.93
N ALA A 515 33.51 7.62 -33.20
CA ALA A 515 34.92 7.62 -33.57
C ALA A 515 35.70 8.69 -32.77
N ALA A 516 37.02 8.53 -32.65
CA ALA A 516 37.87 9.50 -31.97
C ALA A 516 37.78 10.89 -32.62
N VAL A 517 37.69 11.94 -31.81
CA VAL A 517 37.51 13.31 -32.30
C VAL A 517 38.73 13.74 -33.12
N ALA A 518 38.51 14.12 -34.38
CA ALA A 518 39.56 14.59 -35.29
C ALA A 518 39.89 16.09 -35.11
N ALA A 519 41.14 16.47 -35.38
CA ALA A 519 41.54 17.87 -35.50
C ALA A 519 40.99 18.50 -36.80
N ALA A 520 40.68 19.80 -36.79
CA ALA A 520 40.19 20.47 -37.99
C ALA A 520 41.32 20.79 -39.01
N PRO A 521 41.13 20.58 -40.32
CA PRO A 521 42.14 20.87 -41.35
C PRO A 521 42.34 22.39 -41.58
N PRO A 522 43.53 22.86 -42.02
CA PRO A 522 43.78 24.26 -42.35
C PRO A 522 43.05 24.67 -43.64
N LEU A 523 42.55 25.91 -43.68
CA LEU A 523 41.55 26.33 -44.66
C LEU A 523 42.17 27.30 -45.71
N VAL A 524 41.94 27.07 -47.01
CA VAL A 524 42.50 27.85 -48.14
C VAL A 524 41.41 28.49 -49.02
N LEU A 525 41.69 29.65 -49.62
CA LEU A 525 40.75 30.36 -50.50
C LEU A 525 40.87 29.92 -51.96
N VAL A 526 39.73 29.56 -52.56
CA VAL A 526 39.59 29.33 -54.00
C VAL A 526 39.04 30.61 -54.64
N ALA A 527 39.74 31.12 -55.65
CA ALA A 527 39.46 32.40 -56.30
C ALA A 527 39.44 32.26 -57.83
N PRO A 528 38.38 32.70 -58.52
CA PRO A 528 38.34 32.78 -59.99
C PRO A 528 39.04 34.04 -60.51
N THR A 529 39.38 34.07 -61.80
CA THR A 529 39.86 35.30 -62.46
C THR A 529 38.72 36.31 -62.57
N PRO A 530 38.87 37.55 -62.07
CA PRO A 530 37.81 38.56 -62.13
C PRO A 530 37.50 38.98 -63.57
N THR A 531 36.25 39.37 -63.81
CA THR A 531 35.80 39.94 -65.09
C THR A 531 35.34 41.37 -64.92
N ILE A 532 35.49 42.19 -65.96
CA ILE A 532 34.98 43.57 -66.00
C ILE A 532 33.74 43.58 -66.88
N THR A 533 32.65 44.14 -66.36
CA THR A 533 31.39 44.37 -67.10
C THR A 533 31.11 45.86 -67.20
N GLY A 534 30.34 46.28 -68.21
CA GLY A 534 30.13 47.69 -68.53
C GLY A 534 30.80 48.08 -69.85
N THR A 535 30.28 49.10 -70.50
CA THR A 535 30.86 49.63 -71.74
C THR A 535 31.97 50.59 -71.38
N ALA A 536 33.18 50.38 -71.91
CA ALA A 536 34.24 51.38 -71.85
C ALA A 536 33.76 52.62 -72.62
N ARG A 537 33.14 53.55 -71.90
CA ARG A 537 32.54 54.79 -72.42
C ARG A 537 32.47 55.79 -71.27
N VAL A 538 32.80 57.05 -71.52
CA VAL A 538 32.81 58.13 -70.55
C VAL A 538 31.45 58.23 -69.91
N GLY A 539 31.44 58.22 -68.58
CA GLY A 539 30.22 58.24 -67.77
C GLY A 539 29.52 56.88 -67.63
N SER A 540 29.98 55.83 -68.33
CA SER A 540 29.48 54.46 -68.14
C SER A 540 30.30 53.74 -67.09
N VAL A 541 29.66 53.27 -66.02
CA VAL A 541 30.34 52.54 -64.94
C VAL A 541 30.87 51.18 -65.44
N LEU A 542 32.17 50.95 -65.32
CA LEU A 542 32.77 49.62 -65.36
C LEU A 542 32.65 48.99 -63.97
N THR A 543 32.21 47.73 -63.91
CA THR A 543 31.99 47.00 -62.66
C THR A 543 32.83 45.73 -62.66
N ALA A 544 33.65 45.57 -61.63
CA ALA A 544 34.44 44.38 -61.38
C ALA A 544 33.54 43.30 -60.79
N ASN A 545 33.41 42.18 -61.49
CA ASN A 545 32.90 40.96 -60.90
C ASN A 545 34.08 40.11 -60.44
N ALA A 546 34.31 40.10 -59.13
CA ALA A 546 35.35 39.30 -58.48
C ALA A 546 35.16 37.78 -58.62
N GLY A 547 33.99 37.35 -59.13
CA GLY A 547 33.52 35.98 -59.05
C GLY A 547 33.32 35.52 -57.61
N THR A 548 32.98 34.25 -57.44
CA THR A 548 32.72 33.69 -56.10
C THR A 548 34.01 33.20 -55.47
N TRP A 549 34.46 33.89 -54.42
CA TRP A 549 35.57 33.43 -53.58
C TRP A 549 35.05 32.46 -52.53
N THR A 550 35.62 31.26 -52.45
CA THR A 550 35.15 30.25 -51.50
C THR A 550 36.24 29.82 -50.53
N PRO A 551 35.86 29.58 -49.26
CA PRO A 551 34.53 29.76 -48.68
C PRO A 551 34.27 31.21 -48.22
N ALA A 552 33.08 31.76 -48.54
CA ALA A 552 32.61 33.07 -48.08
C ALA A 552 32.29 33.09 -46.56
N PRO A 553 32.19 34.26 -45.89
CA PRO A 553 32.52 35.58 -46.42
C PRO A 553 34.04 35.75 -46.53
N VAL A 554 34.49 36.26 -47.67
CA VAL A 554 35.87 36.69 -47.91
C VAL A 554 35.82 38.21 -48.07
N THR A 555 36.66 38.92 -47.34
CA THR A 555 36.80 40.37 -47.49
C THR A 555 37.60 40.63 -48.76
N LEU A 556 36.98 41.32 -49.73
CA LEU A 556 37.61 41.64 -51.02
C LEU A 556 38.06 43.10 -51.06
N ALA A 557 39.26 43.33 -51.58
CA ALA A 557 39.79 44.65 -51.91
C ALA A 557 40.05 44.74 -53.42
N TYR A 558 39.75 45.89 -54.02
CA TYR A 558 39.90 46.13 -55.46
C TYR A 558 40.97 47.18 -55.71
N GLN A 559 41.60 47.13 -56.88
CA GLN A 559 42.44 48.19 -57.41
C GLN A 559 42.27 48.23 -58.93
N TRP A 560 41.76 49.33 -59.47
CA TRP A 560 41.63 49.53 -60.91
C TRP A 560 42.91 50.08 -61.52
N LEU A 561 43.17 49.67 -62.76
CA LEU A 561 44.33 50.09 -63.53
C LEU A 561 43.89 50.55 -64.91
N VAL A 562 44.46 51.66 -65.39
CA VAL A 562 44.27 52.17 -66.75
C VAL A 562 45.61 52.05 -67.47
N ALA A 563 45.62 51.42 -68.65
CA ALA A 563 46.85 51.04 -69.34
C ALA A 563 47.85 50.31 -68.42
N ASN A 564 47.35 49.42 -67.56
CA ASN A 564 48.09 48.64 -66.55
C ASN A 564 48.81 49.46 -65.45
N VAL A 565 48.53 50.75 -65.32
CA VAL A 565 49.00 51.58 -64.20
C VAL A 565 47.86 51.75 -63.20
N ALA A 566 48.14 51.47 -61.92
CA ALA A 566 47.15 51.63 -60.86
C ALA A 566 46.66 53.08 -60.80
N VAL A 567 45.34 53.25 -60.83
CA VAL A 567 44.73 54.56 -60.66
C VAL A 567 44.65 54.86 -59.17
N PRO A 568 45.34 55.90 -58.67
CA PRO A 568 45.33 56.22 -57.24
C PRO A 568 43.91 56.40 -56.72
N GLY A 569 43.57 55.71 -55.62
CA GLY A 569 42.25 55.78 -54.98
C GLY A 569 41.11 55.02 -55.68
N ALA A 570 41.36 54.39 -56.83
CA ALA A 570 40.34 53.58 -57.52
C ALA A 570 40.24 52.17 -56.92
N THR A 571 39.74 52.08 -55.69
CA THR A 571 39.69 50.84 -54.89
C THR A 571 38.28 50.29 -54.67
N ALA A 572 37.26 50.90 -55.29
CA ALA A 572 35.89 50.43 -55.26
C ALA A 572 35.66 49.25 -56.24
N ALA A 573 34.58 48.50 -56.09
CA ALA A 573 34.18 47.43 -57.03
C ALA A 573 33.77 47.96 -58.42
N THR A 574 33.74 49.29 -58.59
CA THR A 574 33.37 49.96 -59.83
C THR A 574 34.37 51.06 -60.16
N TYR A 575 34.54 51.32 -61.44
CA TYR A 575 35.32 52.43 -61.97
C TYR A 575 34.54 53.09 -63.10
N THR A 576 34.31 54.40 -63.01
CA THR A 576 33.65 55.14 -64.09
C THR A 576 34.75 55.79 -64.92
N PRO A 577 34.96 55.37 -66.18
CA PRO A 577 35.88 56.04 -67.06
C PRO A 577 35.48 57.50 -67.19
N VAL A 578 36.41 58.36 -66.87
CA VAL A 578 36.29 59.81 -67.03
C VAL A 578 36.77 60.18 -68.43
N ALA A 579 36.58 61.45 -68.80
CA ALA A 579 37.01 61.93 -70.12
C ALA A 579 38.51 61.66 -70.42
N GLY A 580 39.37 61.63 -69.39
CA GLY A 580 40.81 61.32 -69.52
C GLY A 580 41.17 59.85 -69.82
N ASP A 581 40.17 58.96 -69.81
CA ASP A 581 40.32 57.54 -70.09
C ASP A 581 39.92 57.16 -71.52
N VAL A 582 39.32 58.10 -72.26
CA VAL A 582 38.96 57.93 -73.68
C VAL A 582 40.16 57.42 -74.47
N GLY A 583 39.96 56.32 -75.19
CA GLY A 583 41.02 55.67 -75.97
C GLY A 583 41.93 54.70 -75.19
N LYS A 584 41.85 54.60 -73.85
CA LYS A 584 42.65 53.67 -73.02
C LYS A 584 41.86 52.44 -72.60
N THR A 585 42.55 51.35 -72.27
CA THR A 585 41.97 50.11 -71.73
C THR A 585 42.05 50.07 -70.21
N VAL A 586 41.14 49.34 -69.57
CA VAL A 586 41.01 49.27 -68.11
C VAL A 586 41.10 47.80 -67.63
N THR A 587 41.81 47.53 -66.53
CA THR A 587 41.87 46.25 -65.81
C THR A 587 41.57 46.43 -64.32
N VAL A 588 41.28 45.34 -63.59
CA VAL A 588 41.07 45.37 -62.12
C VAL A 588 41.76 44.19 -61.44
N GLN A 589 42.47 44.47 -60.35
CA GLN A 589 43.03 43.46 -59.44
C GLN A 589 42.12 43.30 -58.22
N VAL A 590 41.85 42.05 -57.81
CA VAL A 590 41.03 41.72 -56.63
C VAL A 590 41.82 40.84 -55.67
N THR A 591 41.88 41.25 -54.39
CA THR A 591 42.55 40.55 -53.31
C THR A 591 41.54 40.10 -52.26
N GLY A 592 41.54 38.82 -51.87
CA GLY A 592 40.63 38.26 -50.88
C GLY A 592 41.36 37.79 -49.61
N THR A 593 40.82 38.19 -48.46
CA THR A 593 41.31 37.86 -47.11
C THR A 593 40.18 37.28 -46.25
N LYS A 594 40.45 36.22 -45.49
CA LYS A 594 39.51 35.66 -44.50
C LYS A 594 40.28 35.17 -43.28
N THR A 595 39.84 35.54 -42.08
CA THR A 595 40.48 35.13 -40.82
C THR A 595 40.56 33.60 -40.72
N GLY A 596 41.75 33.05 -40.45
CA GLY A 596 41.99 31.61 -40.45
C GLY A 596 42.29 30.99 -41.83
N TYR A 597 42.33 31.80 -42.90
CA TYR A 597 42.68 31.39 -44.27
C TYR A 597 43.85 32.23 -44.82
N VAL A 598 44.62 31.66 -45.76
CA VAL A 598 45.72 32.37 -46.45
C VAL A 598 45.18 33.37 -47.50
N THR A 599 45.68 34.62 -47.50
CA THR A 599 45.30 35.69 -48.44
C THR A 599 45.74 35.42 -49.88
N LYS A 600 44.93 35.80 -50.89
CA LYS A 600 45.19 35.57 -52.33
C LYS A 600 44.76 36.76 -53.20
N ALA A 601 45.43 37.02 -54.33
CA ALA A 601 45.11 38.12 -55.28
C ALA A 601 45.09 37.66 -56.75
N VAL A 602 44.17 38.20 -57.57
CA VAL A 602 43.97 37.83 -58.99
C VAL A 602 43.55 39.05 -59.84
N THR A 603 44.07 39.20 -61.08
CA THR A 603 43.81 40.36 -61.97
C THR A 603 42.98 39.98 -63.20
N SER A 604 42.09 40.87 -63.65
CA SER A 604 41.20 40.66 -64.81
C SER A 604 41.90 40.83 -66.16
N ALA A 605 41.22 40.40 -67.24
CA ALA A 605 41.54 40.84 -68.60
C ALA A 605 41.20 42.32 -68.84
N ALA A 606 41.79 42.95 -69.86
CA ALA A 606 41.59 44.37 -70.20
C ALA A 606 40.32 44.63 -71.01
N THR A 607 39.67 45.79 -70.79
CA THR A 607 38.52 46.24 -71.60
C THR A 607 38.91 46.72 -73.00
N ALA A 608 37.92 46.92 -73.88
CA ALA A 608 38.08 47.77 -75.06
C ALA A 608 38.35 49.25 -74.66
N ALA A 609 38.81 50.07 -75.62
CA ALA A 609 39.07 51.50 -75.40
C ALA A 609 37.79 52.33 -75.14
N VAL A 610 37.87 53.34 -74.27
CA VAL A 610 36.71 54.12 -73.77
C VAL A 610 36.10 55.11 -74.82
N ALA A 611 34.76 55.12 -75.05
CA ALA A 611 33.95 55.96 -76.01
C ALA A 611 33.01 57.07 -75.35
N ALA A 612 32.02 57.78 -75.98
CA ALA A 612 31.14 58.84 -75.34
C ALA A 612 29.58 58.86 -75.68
N ALA A 613 28.59 59.07 -74.76
CA ALA A 613 27.14 58.55 -74.75
C ALA A 613 25.83 59.44 -74.93
N PRO A 614 24.66 58.87 -75.43
CA PRO A 614 23.20 59.34 -75.30
C PRO A 614 22.06 58.28 -74.88
N PRO A 615 20.73 58.59 -74.57
CA PRO A 615 19.72 57.76 -73.77
C PRO A 615 18.41 57.06 -74.41
N LEU A 616 17.66 56.11 -73.72
CA LEU A 616 16.60 55.10 -74.21
C LEU A 616 15.27 54.86 -73.31
N VAL A 617 14.16 54.12 -73.73
CA VAL A 617 12.80 53.87 -73.00
C VAL A 617 12.01 52.49 -73.20
N LEU A 618 11.08 52.04 -72.28
CA LEU A 618 10.40 50.67 -72.17
C LEU A 618 8.89 50.51 -72.59
N VAL A 619 8.43 49.29 -72.97
CA VAL A 619 7.04 48.87 -73.36
C VAL A 619 6.50 47.66 -72.53
N ALA A 620 5.19 47.62 -72.18
CA ALA A 620 4.59 46.63 -71.25
C ALA A 620 3.06 46.39 -71.45
N PRO A 621 2.52 45.15 -71.25
CA PRO A 621 1.08 44.82 -71.25
C PRO A 621 0.41 44.92 -69.85
N THR A 622 -0.92 44.79 -69.80
CA THR A 622 -1.69 44.75 -68.55
C THR A 622 -1.63 43.36 -67.90
N PRO A 623 -1.27 43.24 -66.60
CA PRO A 623 -1.14 41.95 -65.93
C PRO A 623 -2.50 41.31 -65.57
N THR A 624 -2.54 39.98 -65.44
CA THR A 624 -3.73 39.20 -65.05
C THR A 624 -3.52 38.43 -63.73
N ILE A 625 -4.58 38.16 -62.98
CA ILE A 625 -4.55 37.37 -61.74
C ILE A 625 -5.27 36.03 -61.97
N THR A 626 -4.65 34.92 -61.57
CA THR A 626 -5.26 33.58 -61.52
C THR A 626 -5.38 33.08 -60.07
N GLY A 627 -6.30 32.15 -59.80
CA GLY A 627 -6.61 31.67 -58.45
C GLY A 627 -8.01 32.10 -57.98
N THR A 628 -8.49 31.48 -56.90
CA THR A 628 -9.82 31.81 -56.32
C THR A 628 -9.64 32.82 -55.20
N ALA A 629 -10.36 33.95 -55.25
CA ALA A 629 -10.34 34.96 -54.19
C ALA A 629 -11.08 34.41 -52.94
N ARG A 630 -10.36 33.68 -52.09
CA ARG A 630 -10.84 33.11 -50.82
C ARG A 630 -9.69 33.10 -49.81
N VAL A 631 -9.98 33.36 -48.54
CA VAL A 631 -8.98 33.33 -47.45
C VAL A 631 -8.23 31.99 -47.48
N GLY A 632 -6.89 32.06 -47.50
CA GLY A 632 -6.02 30.89 -47.54
C GLY A 632 -5.79 30.28 -48.94
N SER A 633 -6.46 30.76 -50.00
CA SER A 633 -6.19 30.34 -51.39
C SER A 633 -5.17 31.27 -52.06
N VAL A 634 -4.18 30.71 -52.75
CA VAL A 634 -3.14 31.51 -53.41
C VAL A 634 -3.67 32.15 -54.70
N LEU A 635 -3.52 33.46 -54.83
CA LEU A 635 -3.64 34.23 -56.07
C LEU A 635 -2.27 34.41 -56.71
N THR A 636 -2.18 34.31 -58.03
CA THR A 636 -0.93 34.38 -58.78
C THR A 636 -1.01 35.44 -59.88
N ALA A 637 -0.01 36.32 -59.93
CA ALA A 637 0.10 37.38 -60.93
C ALA A 637 0.84 36.88 -62.17
N ASN A 638 0.29 37.15 -63.36
CA ASN A 638 0.98 37.00 -64.63
C ASN A 638 1.23 38.38 -65.24
N ALA A 639 2.51 38.76 -65.34
CA ALA A 639 2.94 40.10 -65.76
C ALA A 639 2.94 40.34 -67.28
N GLY A 640 2.74 39.30 -68.10
CA GLY A 640 2.95 39.36 -69.55
C GLY A 640 4.39 39.69 -69.96
N THR A 641 4.62 39.95 -71.24
CA THR A 641 5.95 40.16 -71.82
C THR A 641 6.33 41.64 -71.91
N TRP A 642 7.44 42.06 -71.28
CA TRP A 642 7.96 43.44 -71.30
C TRP A 642 9.12 43.60 -72.30
N THR A 643 9.16 44.68 -73.09
CA THR A 643 10.18 44.90 -74.13
C THR A 643 10.82 46.29 -74.09
N PRO A 644 12.11 46.41 -74.47
CA PRO A 644 13.05 45.32 -74.77
C PRO A 644 13.48 44.57 -73.51
N ALA A 645 13.47 43.23 -73.56
CA ALA A 645 13.94 42.37 -72.47
C ALA A 645 15.49 42.44 -72.32
N PRO A 646 16.06 42.00 -71.18
CA PRO A 646 15.38 41.68 -69.93
C PRO A 646 14.89 42.95 -69.21
N VAL A 647 13.73 42.86 -68.55
CA VAL A 647 13.16 43.91 -67.69
C VAL A 647 12.97 43.32 -66.30
N THR A 648 13.45 44.01 -65.27
CA THR A 648 13.26 43.59 -63.88
C THR A 648 11.86 43.98 -63.44
N LEU A 649 11.04 43.01 -63.02
CA LEU A 649 9.67 43.23 -62.59
C LEU A 649 9.56 43.24 -61.06
N ALA A 650 8.88 44.24 -60.52
CA ALA A 650 8.47 44.30 -59.12
C ALA A 650 6.94 44.24 -59.02
N TYR A 651 6.42 43.44 -58.08
CA TYR A 651 4.99 43.30 -57.82
C TYR A 651 4.60 44.07 -56.58
N GLN A 652 3.36 44.55 -56.54
CA GLN A 652 2.72 45.07 -55.33
C GLN A 652 1.25 44.68 -55.38
N TRP A 653 0.80 43.85 -54.44
CA TRP A 653 -0.61 43.50 -54.31
C TRP A 653 -1.37 44.61 -53.57
N LEU A 654 -2.63 44.81 -53.97
CA LEU A 654 -3.53 45.78 -53.39
C LEU A 654 -4.85 45.11 -53.03
N VAL A 655 -5.39 45.45 -51.86
CA VAL A 655 -6.72 45.02 -51.40
C VAL A 655 -7.58 46.26 -51.29
N ALA A 656 -8.75 46.26 -51.92
CA ALA A 656 -9.59 47.45 -52.08
C ALA A 656 -8.80 48.67 -52.62
N ASN A 657 -7.88 48.42 -53.57
CA ASN A 657 -6.95 49.40 -54.16
C ASN A 657 -5.93 50.04 -53.20
N VAL A 658 -5.80 49.53 -51.97
CA VAL A 658 -4.77 49.95 -51.02
C VAL A 658 -3.63 48.94 -51.03
N ALA A 659 -2.39 49.41 -51.17
CA ALA A 659 -1.21 48.55 -51.17
C ALA A 659 -1.11 47.77 -49.86
N VAL A 660 -0.97 46.45 -49.96
CA VAL A 660 -0.75 45.59 -48.80
C VAL A 660 0.75 45.62 -48.46
N PRO A 661 1.15 46.14 -47.28
CA PRO A 661 2.56 46.20 -46.91
C PRO A 661 3.25 44.83 -47.01
N GLY A 662 4.39 44.76 -47.69
CA GLY A 662 5.18 43.53 -47.84
C GLY A 662 4.65 42.53 -48.88
N ALA A 663 3.49 42.76 -49.50
CA ALA A 663 2.95 41.87 -50.53
C ALA A 663 3.57 42.17 -51.91
N THR A 664 4.85 41.83 -52.06
CA THR A 664 5.66 42.14 -53.27
C THR A 664 6.07 40.91 -54.08
N ALA A 665 5.59 39.72 -53.70
CA ALA A 665 5.80 38.48 -54.45
C ALA A 665 4.89 38.39 -55.68
N ALA A 666 5.21 37.49 -56.61
CA ALA A 666 4.32 37.18 -57.74
C ALA A 666 3.02 36.46 -57.31
N THR A 667 2.87 36.13 -56.03
CA THR A 667 1.69 35.50 -55.45
C THR A 667 1.21 36.25 -54.21
N TYR A 668 -0.07 36.09 -53.87
CA TYR A 668 -0.69 36.64 -52.68
C TYR A 668 -1.76 35.71 -52.14
N THR A 669 -1.72 35.42 -50.85
CA THR A 669 -2.74 34.61 -50.16
C THR A 669 -3.61 35.55 -49.34
N PRO A 670 -4.90 35.76 -49.69
CA PRO A 670 -5.79 36.59 -48.90
C PRO A 670 -5.91 36.08 -47.47
N VAL A 671 -5.92 37.01 -46.52
CA VAL A 671 -6.07 36.78 -45.08
C VAL A 671 -7.48 37.15 -44.63
N ALA A 672 -7.83 36.84 -43.37
CA ALA A 672 -9.17 37.11 -42.83
C ALA A 672 -9.61 38.58 -42.97
N GLY A 673 -8.67 39.53 -42.91
CA GLY A 673 -8.94 40.97 -43.08
C GLY A 673 -9.32 41.41 -44.50
N ASP A 674 -9.22 40.53 -45.49
CA ASP A 674 -9.52 40.81 -46.90
C ASP A 674 -10.93 40.38 -47.30
N VAL A 675 -11.64 39.63 -46.45
CA VAL A 675 -12.99 39.12 -46.74
C VAL A 675 -13.92 40.27 -47.15
N GLY A 676 -14.63 40.08 -48.27
CA GLY A 676 -15.53 41.07 -48.84
C GLY A 676 -14.84 42.17 -49.68
N LYS A 677 -13.50 42.20 -49.76
CA LYS A 677 -12.74 43.16 -50.58
C LYS A 677 -12.23 42.51 -51.86
N THR A 678 -11.98 43.31 -52.90
CA THR A 678 -11.37 42.86 -54.17
C THR A 678 -9.85 43.01 -54.14
N VAL A 679 -9.13 42.16 -54.89
CA VAL A 679 -7.66 42.17 -54.95
C VAL A 679 -7.19 42.59 -56.36
N THR A 680 -6.15 43.43 -56.45
CA THR A 680 -5.43 43.77 -57.70
C THR A 680 -3.91 43.62 -57.50
N VAL A 681 -3.13 43.57 -58.60
CA VAL A 681 -1.66 43.58 -58.55
C VAL A 681 -1.08 44.62 -59.51
N ARG A 682 -0.15 45.44 -59.01
CA ARG A 682 0.64 46.39 -59.80
C ARG A 682 2.01 45.79 -60.11
N VAL A 683 2.41 45.82 -61.38
CA VAL A 683 3.71 45.33 -61.87
C VAL A 683 4.52 46.52 -62.42
N THR A 684 5.74 46.70 -61.91
CA THR A 684 6.66 47.78 -62.31
C THR A 684 7.90 47.18 -62.97
N GLY A 685 8.20 47.58 -64.20
CA GLY A 685 9.37 47.16 -64.95
C GLY A 685 10.46 48.22 -64.99
N THR A 686 11.67 47.85 -64.58
CA THR A 686 12.88 48.68 -64.62
C THR A 686 13.92 48.04 -65.54
N LYS A 687 14.59 48.87 -66.34
CA LYS A 687 15.75 48.47 -67.14
C LYS A 687 16.75 49.61 -67.17
N THR A 688 18.00 49.31 -66.83
CA THR A 688 19.06 50.32 -66.75
C THR A 688 19.24 51.05 -68.08
N GLY A 689 19.32 52.38 -68.05
CA GLY A 689 19.39 53.22 -69.25
C GLY A 689 18.04 53.46 -69.93
N TYR A 690 16.96 52.89 -69.39
CA TYR A 690 15.58 53.07 -69.85
C TYR A 690 14.72 53.68 -68.74
N THR A 691 13.72 54.50 -69.09
CA THR A 691 12.75 55.01 -68.11
C THR A 691 11.83 53.88 -67.59
N THR A 692 11.67 53.79 -66.26
CA THR A 692 10.79 52.83 -65.56
C THR A 692 9.32 52.98 -65.94
N LYS A 693 8.57 51.87 -66.03
CA LYS A 693 7.12 51.85 -66.36
C LYS A 693 6.34 50.93 -65.41
N ALA A 694 5.09 51.24 -65.05
CA ALA A 694 4.24 50.42 -64.17
C ALA A 694 2.82 50.22 -64.73
N VAL A 695 2.23 49.03 -64.55
CA VAL A 695 0.88 48.65 -65.04
C VAL A 695 0.13 47.84 -63.97
N THR A 696 -1.17 48.05 -63.76
CA THR A 696 -1.99 47.38 -62.72
C THR A 696 -3.06 46.48 -63.34
N SER A 697 -3.34 45.32 -62.72
CA SER A 697 -4.33 44.33 -63.20
C SER A 697 -5.78 44.76 -63.01
N ALA A 698 -6.71 44.04 -63.64
CA ALA A 698 -8.12 44.05 -63.24
C ALA A 698 -8.32 43.46 -61.82
N ALA A 699 -9.41 43.83 -61.15
CA ALA A 699 -9.75 43.36 -59.82
C ALA A 699 -10.37 41.95 -59.82
N THR A 700 -10.06 41.14 -58.80
CA THR A 700 -10.73 39.85 -58.57
C THR A 700 -12.18 40.06 -58.11
N ALA A 701 -12.98 38.99 -58.09
CA ALA A 701 -14.18 38.93 -57.24
C ALA A 701 -13.82 39.18 -55.76
N ALA A 702 -14.80 39.59 -54.95
CA ALA A 702 -14.60 39.83 -53.52
C ALA A 702 -14.14 38.55 -52.80
N VAL A 703 -13.16 38.67 -51.90
CA VAL A 703 -12.57 37.53 -51.19
C VAL A 703 -13.62 36.86 -50.30
N ALA A 704 -13.86 35.55 -50.51
CA ALA A 704 -14.75 34.74 -49.68
C ALA A 704 -14.06 34.24 -48.40
N ALA A 705 -14.83 34.05 -47.31
CA ALA A 705 -14.35 33.38 -46.10
C ALA A 705 -14.03 31.88 -46.35
N ALA A 706 -13.10 31.28 -45.60
CA ALA A 706 -12.84 29.84 -45.69
C ALA A 706 -14.00 29.01 -45.09
N PRO A 707 -14.33 27.80 -45.60
CA PRO A 707 -15.33 26.93 -44.97
C PRO A 707 -14.86 26.47 -43.57
N PRO A 708 -15.76 26.33 -42.58
CA PRO A 708 -15.40 25.76 -41.29
C PRO A 708 -15.02 24.28 -41.43
N LEU A 709 -13.93 23.87 -40.78
CA LEU A 709 -13.56 22.46 -40.68
C LEU A 709 -14.47 21.80 -39.63
N VAL A 710 -15.18 20.73 -40.00
CA VAL A 710 -16.17 20.04 -39.16
C VAL A 710 -15.77 18.59 -38.88
N LEU A 711 -16.12 18.07 -37.70
CA LEU A 711 -15.91 16.66 -37.34
C LEU A 711 -17.03 15.76 -37.89
N VAL A 712 -16.66 14.61 -38.43
CA VAL A 712 -17.59 13.52 -38.78
C VAL A 712 -17.58 12.50 -37.64
N ALA A 713 -18.75 12.13 -37.15
CA ALA A 713 -18.92 11.26 -36.00
C ALA A 713 -20.14 10.33 -36.21
N PRO A 714 -20.03 9.02 -35.93
CA PRO A 714 -21.17 8.12 -35.93
C PRO A 714 -22.03 8.31 -34.67
N THR A 715 -23.23 7.74 -34.68
CA THR A 715 -24.06 7.67 -33.46
C THR A 715 -23.44 6.64 -32.51
N PRO A 716 -23.13 7.01 -31.26
CA PRO A 716 -22.53 6.09 -30.30
C PRO A 716 -23.51 4.98 -29.91
N THR A 717 -23.01 3.78 -29.62
CA THR A 717 -23.80 2.64 -29.17
C THR A 717 -23.54 2.34 -27.70
N ILE A 718 -24.54 1.77 -27.01
CA ILE A 718 -24.41 1.30 -25.64
C ILE A 718 -24.46 -0.23 -25.67
N THR A 719 -23.46 -0.88 -25.11
CA THR A 719 -23.45 -2.33 -24.85
C THR A 719 -23.62 -2.61 -23.35
N GLY A 720 -24.06 -3.82 -23.01
CA GLY A 720 -24.40 -4.21 -21.64
C GLY A 720 -25.91 -4.31 -21.41
N THR A 721 -26.29 -4.92 -20.28
CA THR A 721 -27.71 -5.06 -19.91
C THR A 721 -28.14 -3.87 -19.07
N ALA A 722 -29.21 -3.18 -19.45
CA ALA A 722 -29.80 -2.10 -18.65
C ALA A 722 -30.49 -2.69 -17.41
N ARG A 723 -29.69 -2.92 -16.36
CA ARG A 723 -30.12 -3.49 -15.08
C ARG A 723 -29.31 -2.87 -13.96
N VAL A 724 -29.94 -2.65 -12.80
CA VAL A 724 -29.25 -2.16 -11.60
C VAL A 724 -28.04 -3.03 -11.29
N GLY A 725 -26.88 -2.40 -11.18
CA GLY A 725 -25.62 -3.07 -10.88
C GLY A 725 -24.89 -3.70 -12.08
N SER A 726 -25.50 -3.73 -13.27
CA SER A 726 -24.80 -4.13 -14.51
C SER A 726 -24.03 -2.94 -15.10
N VAL A 727 -22.91 -3.19 -15.78
CA VAL A 727 -22.13 -2.13 -16.43
C VAL A 727 -22.65 -1.93 -17.85
N LEU A 728 -22.98 -0.68 -18.18
CA LEU A 728 -23.20 -0.19 -19.53
C LEU A 728 -21.92 0.43 -20.06
N THR A 729 -21.57 0.15 -21.31
CA THR A 729 -20.34 0.64 -21.94
C THR A 729 -20.69 1.41 -23.21
N ALA A 730 -20.16 2.63 -23.33
CA ALA A 730 -20.31 3.48 -24.50
C ALA A 730 -19.24 3.14 -25.54
N ASN A 731 -19.66 2.87 -26.78
CA ASN A 731 -18.79 2.80 -27.93
C ASN A 731 -19.03 4.04 -28.82
N ALA A 732 -18.03 4.92 -28.86
CA ALA A 732 -18.09 6.20 -29.56
C ALA A 732 -17.96 6.10 -31.10
N GLY A 733 -17.57 4.94 -31.62
CA GLY A 733 -17.22 4.75 -33.03
C GLY A 733 -16.03 5.61 -33.50
N THR A 734 -15.80 5.66 -34.81
CA THR A 734 -14.63 6.35 -35.40
C THR A 734 -14.96 7.81 -35.76
N TRP A 735 -14.23 8.76 -35.18
CA TRP A 735 -14.37 10.20 -35.46
C TRP A 735 -13.30 10.64 -36.47
N THR A 736 -13.69 11.39 -37.51
CA THR A 736 -12.75 11.88 -38.54
C THR A 736 -12.85 13.38 -38.77
N PRO A 737 -11.73 14.05 -39.12
CA PRO A 737 -10.37 13.50 -39.25
C PRO A 737 -9.69 13.30 -37.88
N ALA A 738 -9.01 12.16 -37.69
CA ALA A 738 -8.26 11.86 -36.47
C ALA A 738 -6.98 12.72 -36.34
N PRO A 739 -6.39 12.86 -35.13
CA PRO A 739 -6.94 12.46 -33.83
C PRO A 739 -8.03 13.44 -33.32
N VAL A 740 -8.98 12.94 -32.53
CA VAL A 740 -10.07 13.71 -31.89
C VAL A 740 -10.13 13.35 -30.40
N SER A 741 -10.19 14.34 -29.52
CA SER A 741 -10.36 14.13 -28.07
C SER A 741 -11.84 13.94 -27.75
N LEU A 742 -12.19 12.88 -27.02
CA LEU A 742 -13.58 12.53 -26.68
C LEU A 742 -13.87 12.72 -25.18
N SER A 743 -15.06 13.24 -24.86
CA SER A 743 -15.61 13.25 -23.50
C SER A 743 -17.03 12.65 -23.48
N TYR A 744 -17.41 12.06 -22.35
CA TYR A 744 -18.69 11.36 -22.17
C TYR A 744 -19.55 12.07 -21.14
N GLN A 745 -20.87 11.96 -21.28
CA GLN A 745 -21.84 12.32 -20.26
C GLN A 745 -23.03 11.37 -20.34
N TRP A 746 -23.25 10.59 -19.29
CA TRP A 746 -24.41 9.69 -19.21
C TRP A 746 -25.66 10.45 -18.76
N LEU A 747 -26.80 10.04 -19.29
CA LEU A 747 -28.11 10.60 -18.99
C LEU A 747 -29.09 9.49 -18.61
N VAL A 748 -29.94 9.77 -17.63
CA VAL A 748 -31.04 8.90 -17.23
C VAL A 748 -32.33 9.67 -17.42
N ALA A 749 -33.28 9.10 -18.17
CA ALA A 749 -34.49 9.81 -18.59
C ALA A 749 -34.16 11.19 -19.24
N ASN A 750 -33.09 11.22 -20.05
CA ASN A 750 -32.54 12.42 -20.70
C ASN A 750 -32.02 13.54 -19.77
N VAL A 751 -31.86 13.26 -18.48
CA VAL A 751 -31.24 14.18 -17.50
C VAL A 751 -29.80 13.74 -17.24
N ALA A 752 -28.85 14.67 -17.35
CA ALA A 752 -27.44 14.40 -17.10
C ALA A 752 -27.22 13.89 -15.66
N VAL A 753 -26.49 12.81 -15.52
CA VAL A 753 -26.09 12.27 -14.21
C VAL A 753 -24.78 12.96 -13.79
N PRO A 754 -24.76 13.74 -12.70
CA PRO A 754 -23.55 14.42 -12.25
C PRO A 754 -22.37 13.45 -12.06
N GLY A 755 -21.19 13.81 -12.57
CA GLY A 755 -19.97 13.01 -12.45
C GLY A 755 -19.91 11.75 -13.32
N ALA A 756 -20.97 11.40 -14.05
CA ALA A 756 -20.98 10.23 -14.94
C ALA A 756 -20.34 10.56 -16.29
N THR A 757 -19.02 10.77 -16.29
CA THR A 757 -18.24 11.20 -17.46
C THR A 757 -17.26 10.16 -18.00
N ALA A 758 -17.28 8.95 -17.42
CA ALA A 758 -16.51 7.81 -17.91
C ALA A 758 -17.14 7.17 -19.15
N ALA A 759 -16.37 6.35 -19.87
CA ALA A 759 -16.88 5.54 -20.99
C ALA A 759 -17.86 4.42 -20.54
N THR A 760 -18.02 4.22 -19.23
CA THR A 760 -18.93 3.24 -18.64
C THR A 760 -19.87 3.88 -17.61
N TYR A 761 -21.01 3.24 -17.38
CA TYR A 761 -22.00 3.66 -16.38
C TYR A 761 -22.69 2.45 -15.75
N LYS A 762 -22.86 2.47 -14.43
CA LYS A 762 -23.52 1.41 -13.66
C LYS A 762 -24.86 1.96 -13.13
N PRO A 763 -26.01 1.54 -13.68
CA PRO A 763 -27.31 1.99 -13.20
C PRO A 763 -27.52 1.62 -11.72
N VAL A 764 -28.11 2.53 -10.96
CA VAL A 764 -28.49 2.40 -9.56
C VAL A 764 -29.99 2.19 -9.40
N ALA A 765 -30.45 1.85 -8.20
CA ALA A 765 -31.87 1.61 -7.90
C ALA A 765 -32.80 2.76 -8.34
N ALA A 766 -32.34 4.02 -8.23
CA ALA A 766 -33.11 5.20 -8.66
C ALA A 766 -33.31 5.32 -10.18
N ASN A 767 -32.64 4.47 -10.97
CA ASN A 767 -32.77 4.42 -12.43
C ASN A 767 -33.78 3.38 -12.90
N VAL A 768 -34.29 2.50 -12.02
CA VAL A 768 -35.26 1.46 -12.40
C VAL A 768 -36.45 2.06 -13.15
N GLY A 769 -36.83 1.45 -14.26
CA GLY A 769 -37.91 1.91 -15.14
C GLY A 769 -37.58 3.11 -16.02
N LYS A 770 -36.39 3.72 -15.88
CA LYS A 770 -35.91 4.81 -16.75
C LYS A 770 -34.97 4.27 -17.83
N THR A 771 -34.90 4.97 -18.96
CA THR A 771 -33.94 4.66 -20.03
C THR A 771 -32.62 5.40 -19.82
N VAL A 772 -31.54 4.85 -20.36
CA VAL A 772 -30.20 5.44 -20.29
C VAL A 772 -29.73 5.82 -21.69
N THR A 773 -29.11 6.98 -21.83
CA THR A 773 -28.40 7.43 -23.04
C THR A 773 -27.01 7.95 -22.67
N VAL A 774 -26.10 8.04 -23.64
CA VAL A 774 -24.78 8.67 -23.48
C VAL A 774 -24.56 9.73 -24.54
N ARG A 775 -24.10 10.92 -24.12
CA ARG A 775 -23.58 11.98 -25.00
C ARG A 775 -22.08 11.83 -25.12
N VAL A 776 -21.57 11.82 -26.35
CA VAL A 776 -20.14 11.82 -26.66
C VAL A 776 -19.80 13.12 -27.37
N THR A 777 -18.84 13.87 -26.84
CA THR A 777 -18.38 15.16 -27.40
C THR A 777 -16.95 15.03 -27.89
N GLY A 778 -16.71 15.38 -29.15
CA GLY A 778 -15.38 15.38 -29.78
C GLY A 778 -14.85 16.79 -30.01
N THR A 779 -13.58 17.01 -29.68
CA THR A 779 -12.85 18.28 -29.90
C THR A 779 -11.56 18.05 -30.69
N LYS A 780 -11.24 18.98 -31.60
CA LYS A 780 -9.98 19.02 -32.36
C LYS A 780 -9.65 20.48 -32.72
N THR A 781 -8.40 20.91 -32.49
CA THR A 781 -7.94 22.27 -32.78
C THR A 781 -8.19 22.63 -34.25
N GLY A 782 -8.81 23.78 -34.50
CA GLY A 782 -9.19 24.23 -35.84
C GLY A 782 -10.47 23.62 -36.39
N TYR A 783 -11.13 22.70 -35.68
CA TYR A 783 -12.43 22.12 -36.04
C TYR A 783 -13.51 22.55 -35.05
N THR A 784 -14.74 22.68 -35.51
CA THR A 784 -15.89 22.91 -34.63
C THR A 784 -16.18 21.68 -33.77
N THR A 785 -16.33 21.86 -32.45
CA THR A 785 -16.75 20.81 -31.50
C THR A 785 -18.08 20.18 -31.92
N LYS A 786 -18.18 18.86 -31.79
CA LYS A 786 -19.40 18.11 -32.13
C LYS A 786 -19.80 17.18 -31.00
N THR A 787 -21.10 17.10 -30.70
CA THR A 787 -21.68 16.19 -29.70
C THR A 787 -22.72 15.30 -30.36
N VAL A 788 -22.69 14.00 -30.06
CA VAL A 788 -23.65 13.00 -30.58
C VAL A 788 -24.21 12.20 -29.39
N THR A 789 -25.51 11.88 -29.41
CA THR A 789 -26.17 11.11 -28.34
C THR A 789 -26.52 9.72 -28.84
N SER A 790 -26.36 8.69 -28.02
CA SER A 790 -26.74 7.31 -28.35
C SER A 790 -28.25 7.13 -28.45
N ALA A 791 -28.69 6.02 -29.04
CA ALA A 791 -30.03 5.51 -28.80
C ALA A 791 -30.23 5.18 -27.31
N ALA A 792 -31.49 5.25 -26.85
CA ALA A 792 -31.87 4.88 -25.49
C ALA A 792 -31.79 3.36 -25.29
N THR A 793 -31.30 2.92 -24.13
CA THR A 793 -31.43 1.52 -23.71
C THR A 793 -32.89 1.14 -23.50
N SER A 794 -33.19 -0.16 -23.38
CA SER A 794 -34.41 -0.60 -22.69
C SER A 794 -34.47 -0.02 -21.27
N PRO A 795 -35.67 0.14 -20.67
CA PRO A 795 -35.80 0.61 -19.30
C PRO A 795 -34.97 -0.24 -18.33
N VAL A 796 -34.27 0.41 -17.41
CA VAL A 796 -33.41 -0.28 -16.45
C VAL A 796 -34.24 -1.25 -15.61
N ALA A 797 -33.94 -2.53 -15.71
CA ALA A 797 -34.57 -3.56 -14.87
C ALA A 797 -34.01 -3.50 -13.44
N ALA A 798 -34.84 -3.85 -12.46
CA ALA A 798 -34.36 -4.14 -11.11
C ALA A 798 -33.33 -5.28 -11.15
N ALA A 799 -32.38 -5.29 -10.21
CA ALA A 799 -31.55 -6.48 -10.00
C ALA A 799 -32.46 -7.68 -9.68
N PRO A 800 -32.17 -8.90 -10.17
CA PRO A 800 -32.90 -10.07 -9.70
C PRO A 800 -32.73 -10.14 -8.18
N THR A 801 -33.84 -10.06 -7.44
CA THR A 801 -33.84 -10.44 -6.02
C THR A 801 -33.42 -11.91 -5.96
N PRO A 802 -32.27 -12.24 -5.35
CA PRO A 802 -31.92 -13.64 -5.17
C PRO A 802 -33.01 -14.27 -4.28
N ARG A 803 -33.74 -15.25 -4.80
CA ARG A 803 -34.47 -16.19 -3.96
C ARG A 803 -33.45 -17.22 -3.48
N GLY A 804 -32.88 -16.96 -2.32
CA GLY A 804 -31.89 -17.80 -1.67
C GLY A 804 -31.37 -17.17 -0.38
N PRO A 805 -30.59 -17.92 0.41
CA PRO A 805 -29.92 -17.39 1.59
C PRO A 805 -29.08 -16.16 1.22
N GLN A 806 -29.26 -15.06 1.96
CA GLN A 806 -28.50 -13.83 1.76
C GLN A 806 -27.30 -13.83 2.69
N ARG A 807 -26.09 -13.71 2.14
CA ARG A 807 -24.89 -13.47 2.94
C ARG A 807 -24.75 -11.99 3.26
N LEU A 808 -24.50 -11.67 4.54
CA LEU A 808 -24.09 -10.34 5.00
C LEU A 808 -22.74 -10.48 5.69
N ALA A 809 -21.69 -10.01 5.02
CA ALA A 809 -20.31 -10.11 5.47
C ALA A 809 -19.48 -8.95 4.92
N GLY A 810 -18.69 -8.31 5.77
CA GLY A 810 -17.66 -7.35 5.41
C GLY A 810 -16.28 -7.96 5.49
N ALA A 811 -15.25 -7.15 5.23
CA ALA A 811 -13.85 -7.53 5.41
C ALA A 811 -13.51 -7.90 6.86
N ASP A 812 -14.23 -7.32 7.82
CA ASP A 812 -14.10 -7.58 9.24
C ASP A 812 -15.46 -7.54 9.98
N ARG A 813 -15.41 -7.70 11.31
CA ARG A 813 -16.56 -7.67 12.20
C ARG A 813 -17.27 -6.32 12.27
N PHE A 814 -16.54 -5.23 12.08
CA PHE A 814 -17.07 -3.87 12.14
C PHE A 814 -17.89 -3.57 10.90
N GLU A 815 -17.34 -3.88 9.73
CA GLU A 815 -18.05 -3.78 8.46
C GLU A 815 -19.23 -4.76 8.41
N THR A 816 -19.06 -5.99 8.90
CA THR A 816 -20.19 -6.94 9.01
C THR A 816 -21.32 -6.37 9.87
N SER A 817 -21.02 -5.78 11.03
CA SER A 817 -22.04 -5.13 11.87
C SER A 817 -22.75 -3.97 11.17
N ALA A 818 -21.99 -3.17 10.41
CA ALA A 818 -22.54 -2.07 9.61
C ALA A 818 -23.44 -2.57 8.48
N LEU A 819 -23.06 -3.65 7.78
CA LEU A 819 -23.85 -4.27 6.71
C LEU A 819 -25.12 -4.94 7.24
N VAL A 820 -25.05 -5.61 8.39
CA VAL A 820 -26.22 -6.18 9.08
C VAL A 820 -27.22 -5.09 9.45
N SER A 821 -26.70 -3.97 9.96
CA SER A 821 -27.51 -2.79 10.26
C SER A 821 -28.14 -2.20 9.00
N ALA A 822 -27.34 -1.96 7.95
CA ALA A 822 -27.80 -1.39 6.69
C ALA A 822 -28.89 -2.23 6.00
N ALA A 823 -28.80 -3.56 6.11
CA ALA A 823 -29.78 -4.49 5.56
C ALA A 823 -31.09 -4.55 6.34
N THR A 824 -31.12 -4.10 7.60
CA THR A 824 -32.26 -4.32 8.52
C THR A 824 -32.93 -3.03 8.97
N PHE A 825 -32.17 -1.95 9.19
CA PHE A 825 -32.65 -0.72 9.80
C PHE A 825 -32.68 0.44 8.80
N SER A 826 -33.78 1.18 8.78
CA SER A 826 -33.94 2.42 8.00
C SER A 826 -33.36 3.62 8.75
N ALA A 827 -33.12 4.74 8.05
CA ALA A 827 -32.69 5.98 8.69
C ALA A 827 -33.75 6.50 9.68
N GLY A 828 -33.31 7.19 10.74
CA GLY A 828 -34.14 7.70 11.83
C GLY A 828 -34.38 6.69 12.96
N VAL A 829 -33.42 5.81 13.28
CA VAL A 829 -33.60 4.82 14.36
C VAL A 829 -33.69 5.49 15.74
N PRO A 830 -34.54 4.98 16.66
CA PRO A 830 -34.68 5.57 17.99
C PRO A 830 -33.41 5.47 18.85
N VAL A 831 -32.58 4.46 18.63
CA VAL A 831 -31.36 4.21 19.40
C VAL A 831 -30.36 3.41 18.58
N VAL A 832 -29.06 3.59 18.82
CA VAL A 832 -28.00 2.67 18.42
C VAL A 832 -27.22 2.25 19.66
N TYR A 833 -26.99 0.96 19.83
CA TYR A 833 -26.09 0.46 20.87
C TYR A 833 -24.71 0.22 20.26
N ILE A 834 -23.68 0.78 20.91
CA ILE A 834 -22.28 0.63 20.55
C ILE A 834 -21.59 -0.26 21.58
N THR A 835 -20.91 -1.30 21.12
CA THR A 835 -20.12 -2.19 21.98
C THR A 835 -18.78 -2.48 21.32
N THR A 836 -17.81 -2.98 22.10
CA THR A 836 -16.53 -3.41 21.55
C THR A 836 -16.68 -4.61 20.61
N GLY A 837 -15.90 -4.65 19.55
CA GLY A 837 -15.67 -5.83 18.71
C GLY A 837 -14.56 -6.75 19.24
N GLY A 838 -13.99 -6.47 20.42
CA GLY A 838 -12.86 -7.18 21.06
C GLY A 838 -13.28 -8.37 21.93
N ASP A 839 -13.24 -8.24 23.27
CA ASP A 839 -13.83 -9.20 24.22
C ASP A 839 -15.20 -8.67 24.67
N TYR A 840 -16.27 -9.46 24.49
CA TYR A 840 -17.65 -8.96 24.38
C TYR A 840 -18.71 -9.61 25.30
N PRO A 841 -18.40 -9.99 26.56
CA PRO A 841 -19.41 -10.50 27.48
C PRO A 841 -20.51 -9.46 27.77
N ASP A 842 -20.14 -8.18 27.85
CA ASP A 842 -21.04 -7.04 28.10
C ASP A 842 -22.03 -6.81 26.94
N ALA A 843 -21.65 -7.21 25.73
CA ALA A 843 -22.43 -7.02 24.49
C ALA A 843 -23.66 -7.93 24.42
N LEU A 844 -23.65 -9.08 25.11
CA LEU A 844 -24.69 -10.11 24.99
C LEU A 844 -26.07 -9.62 25.46
N SER A 845 -26.07 -8.74 26.47
CA SER A 845 -27.30 -8.14 27.01
C SER A 845 -27.77 -6.94 26.19
N ALA A 846 -26.89 -6.36 25.35
CA ALA A 846 -27.20 -5.21 24.50
C ALA A 846 -28.11 -5.58 23.32
N GLY A 847 -27.98 -6.78 22.76
CA GLY A 847 -28.79 -7.25 21.62
C GLY A 847 -30.31 -7.17 21.86
N PRO A 848 -30.85 -7.79 22.92
CA PRO A 848 -32.26 -7.69 23.31
C PRO A 848 -32.72 -6.24 23.53
N ALA A 849 -31.90 -5.42 24.19
CA ALA A 849 -32.21 -4.02 24.47
C ALA A 849 -32.28 -3.18 23.19
N ALA A 850 -31.29 -3.33 22.31
CA ALA A 850 -31.23 -2.65 21.01
C ALA A 850 -32.41 -3.04 20.12
N GLY A 851 -32.63 -4.35 19.94
CA GLY A 851 -33.72 -4.86 19.09
C GLY A 851 -35.10 -4.45 19.60
N THR A 852 -35.35 -4.52 20.91
CA THR A 852 -36.63 -4.06 21.51
C THR A 852 -36.81 -2.55 21.37
N GLY A 853 -35.71 -1.78 21.40
CA GLY A 853 -35.68 -0.34 21.15
C GLY A 853 -35.78 0.07 19.68
N GLY A 854 -35.85 -0.89 18.75
CA GLY A 854 -35.90 -0.62 17.31
C GLY A 854 -34.57 -0.15 16.71
N GLY A 855 -33.44 -0.50 17.34
CA GLY A 855 -32.10 -0.05 16.99
C GLY A 855 -31.10 -1.19 16.75
N PRO A 856 -30.01 -0.95 15.99
CA PRO A 856 -28.95 -1.92 15.79
C PRO A 856 -27.95 -1.94 16.95
N VAL A 857 -27.21 -3.04 17.04
CA VAL A 857 -25.91 -3.10 17.72
C VAL A 857 -24.82 -2.92 16.65
N LEU A 858 -23.96 -1.91 16.81
CA LEU A 858 -22.77 -1.71 15.98
C LEU A 858 -21.50 -1.90 16.83
N LEU A 859 -20.45 -2.41 16.19
CA LEU A 859 -19.19 -2.73 16.84
C LEU A 859 -18.16 -1.62 16.62
N VAL A 860 -17.36 -1.32 17.64
CA VAL A 860 -16.20 -0.40 17.54
C VAL A 860 -14.96 -1.05 18.14
N SER A 861 -13.77 -0.51 17.85
CA SER A 861 -12.58 -0.88 18.63
C SER A 861 -12.54 -0.07 19.92
N ARG A 862 -11.64 -0.42 20.84
CA ARG A 862 -11.49 0.31 22.11
C ARG A 862 -11.32 1.82 21.88
N ASP A 863 -10.47 2.20 20.94
CA ASP A 863 -10.00 3.57 20.79
C ASP A 863 -10.38 4.23 19.46
N ALA A 864 -11.10 3.55 18.58
CA ALA A 864 -11.55 4.13 17.32
C ALA A 864 -12.96 3.71 16.92
N ILE A 865 -13.63 4.58 16.16
CA ILE A 865 -14.85 4.25 15.42
C ILE A 865 -14.40 3.85 14.01
N PRO A 866 -14.48 2.57 13.63
CA PRO A 866 -14.11 2.14 12.28
C PRO A 866 -14.93 2.87 11.22
N GLN A 867 -14.31 3.14 10.07
CA GLN A 867 -14.93 3.94 9.01
C GLN A 867 -16.28 3.39 8.49
N PRO A 868 -16.47 2.05 8.34
CA PRO A 868 -17.78 1.50 7.99
C PRO A 868 -18.87 1.82 9.01
N VAL A 869 -18.53 1.79 10.30
CA VAL A 869 -19.46 2.06 11.42
C VAL A 869 -19.79 3.54 11.50
N LYS A 870 -18.80 4.42 11.29
CA LYS A 870 -19.02 5.87 11.20
C LYS A 870 -19.98 6.21 10.04
N THR A 871 -19.76 5.59 8.88
CA THR A 871 -20.63 5.76 7.71
C THR A 871 -22.06 5.30 8.01
N GLU A 872 -22.20 4.15 8.66
CA GLU A 872 -23.50 3.60 9.01
C GLU A 872 -24.23 4.44 10.06
N LEU A 873 -23.54 4.97 11.07
CA LEU A 873 -24.12 5.91 12.05
C LEU A 873 -24.68 7.17 11.38
N LEU A 874 -23.94 7.74 10.43
CA LEU A 874 -24.39 8.90 9.66
C LEU A 874 -25.62 8.58 8.78
N ARG A 875 -25.70 7.36 8.23
CA ARG A 875 -26.86 6.89 7.47
C ARG A 875 -28.08 6.69 8.38
N LEU A 876 -27.88 6.06 9.53
CA LEU A 876 -28.92 5.71 10.50
C LEU A 876 -29.55 6.93 11.15
N LYS A 877 -28.83 8.03 11.33
CA LYS A 877 -29.29 9.24 12.03
C LYS A 877 -29.99 8.91 13.36
N PRO A 878 -29.29 8.26 14.31
CA PRO A 878 -29.91 7.80 15.54
C PRO A 878 -30.38 8.97 16.41
N ALA A 879 -31.55 8.83 17.06
CA ALA A 879 -32.01 9.83 18.03
C ALA A 879 -31.12 9.87 19.29
N ARG A 880 -30.49 8.75 19.64
CA ARG A 880 -29.45 8.66 20.69
C ARG A 880 -28.56 7.44 20.49
N ILE A 881 -27.37 7.48 21.08
CA ILE A 881 -26.39 6.39 21.08
C ILE A 881 -26.15 5.92 22.52
N VAL A 882 -26.08 4.61 22.72
CA VAL A 882 -25.74 3.98 24.01
C VAL A 882 -24.44 3.21 23.87
N VAL A 883 -23.39 3.67 24.52
CA VAL A 883 -22.14 2.92 24.66
C VAL A 883 -22.30 1.90 25.78
N VAL A 884 -22.02 0.63 25.48
CA VAL A 884 -22.08 -0.48 26.42
C VAL A 884 -20.68 -0.87 26.86
N GLY A 885 -20.50 -1.07 28.17
CA GLY A 885 -19.23 -1.46 28.76
C GLY A 885 -18.39 -0.28 29.26
N GLY A 886 -17.40 -0.59 30.09
CA GLY A 886 -16.50 0.38 30.71
C GLY A 886 -15.56 1.09 29.73
N THR A 887 -14.78 2.04 30.22
CA THR A 887 -13.78 2.78 29.43
C THR A 887 -12.60 1.92 28.98
N SER A 888 -12.37 0.78 29.64
CA SER A 888 -11.35 -0.21 29.25
C SER A 888 -11.68 -0.90 27.92
N VAL A 889 -12.97 -1.05 27.58
CA VAL A 889 -13.42 -1.75 26.35
C VAL A 889 -13.93 -0.81 25.25
N VAL A 890 -14.46 0.36 25.62
CA VAL A 890 -14.77 1.46 24.68
C VAL A 890 -14.37 2.77 25.35
N SER A 891 -13.32 3.42 24.85
CA SER A 891 -12.70 4.55 25.55
C SER A 891 -13.56 5.80 25.59
N THR A 892 -13.19 6.74 26.46
CA THR A 892 -13.82 8.05 26.55
C THR A 892 -13.68 8.81 25.23
N ALA A 893 -12.57 8.64 24.50
CA ALA A 893 -12.36 9.29 23.21
C ALA A 893 -13.41 8.84 22.17
N VAL A 894 -13.68 7.53 22.10
CA VAL A 894 -14.74 6.99 21.24
C VAL A 894 -16.11 7.53 21.63
N GLN A 895 -16.44 7.57 22.92
CA GLN A 895 -17.71 8.15 23.39
C GLN A 895 -17.84 9.63 23.03
N THR A 896 -16.78 10.42 23.19
CA THR A 896 -16.76 11.84 22.81
C THR A 896 -16.96 12.02 21.32
N ALA A 897 -16.34 11.17 20.48
CA ALA A 897 -16.53 11.19 19.04
C ALA A 897 -17.97 10.82 18.63
N LEU A 898 -18.58 9.82 19.30
CA LEU A 898 -19.99 9.46 19.07
C LEU A 898 -20.95 10.59 19.47
N ALA A 899 -20.63 11.34 20.52
CA ALA A 899 -21.42 12.50 20.96
C ALA A 899 -21.49 13.62 19.93
N GLN A 900 -20.52 13.70 19.00
CA GLN A 900 -20.56 14.62 17.86
C GLN A 900 -21.56 14.18 16.77
N ILE A 901 -22.03 12.93 16.79
CA ILE A 901 -22.98 12.38 15.82
C ILE A 901 -24.41 12.47 16.36
N ALA A 902 -24.63 12.03 17.60
CA ALA A 902 -25.93 12.06 18.27
C ALA A 902 -25.76 12.05 19.80
N PRO A 903 -26.79 12.45 20.59
CA PRO A 903 -26.74 12.39 22.04
C PRO A 903 -26.29 11.01 22.53
N THR A 904 -25.17 10.96 23.25
CA THR A 904 -24.51 9.69 23.62
C THR A 904 -24.44 9.51 25.13
N SER A 905 -24.86 8.35 25.60
CA SER A 905 -24.80 7.94 27.01
C SER A 905 -24.06 6.61 27.17
N ARG A 906 -23.49 6.33 28.34
CA ARG A 906 -22.83 5.04 28.62
C ARG A 906 -23.63 4.24 29.65
N VAL A 907 -23.71 2.92 29.44
CA VAL A 907 -24.22 1.95 30.40
C VAL A 907 -23.11 0.92 30.68
N ALA A 908 -22.59 0.95 31.91
CA ALA A 908 -21.49 0.10 32.36
C ALA A 908 -21.59 -0.22 33.87
N GLY A 909 -21.20 -1.43 34.25
CA GLY A 909 -20.95 -1.87 35.62
C GLY A 909 -19.46 -2.11 35.88
N ALA A 910 -19.12 -2.48 37.11
CA ALA A 910 -17.77 -2.91 37.48
C ALA A 910 -17.37 -4.21 36.76
N ASP A 911 -18.36 -5.04 36.43
CA ASP A 911 -18.19 -6.26 35.67
C ASP A 911 -19.35 -6.50 34.68
N ARG A 912 -19.30 -7.62 33.98
CA ARG A 912 -20.30 -8.06 33.00
C ARG A 912 -21.68 -8.34 33.61
N PHE A 913 -21.72 -8.77 34.87
CA PHE A 913 -22.97 -9.09 35.57
C PHE A 913 -23.71 -7.79 35.90
N GLU A 914 -23.01 -6.85 36.51
CA GLU A 914 -23.56 -5.53 36.81
C GLU A 914 -23.92 -4.76 35.52
N THR A 915 -23.11 -4.88 34.47
CA THR A 915 -23.44 -4.30 33.16
C THR A 915 -24.74 -4.89 32.60
N SER A 916 -24.93 -6.22 32.66
CA SER A 916 -26.18 -6.86 32.23
C SER A 916 -27.40 -6.39 33.04
N ALA A 917 -27.26 -6.26 34.36
CA ALA A 917 -28.32 -5.73 35.23
C ALA A 917 -28.67 -4.28 34.88
N LYS A 918 -27.67 -3.42 34.64
CA LYS A 918 -27.87 -2.01 34.27
C LYS A 918 -28.52 -1.85 32.89
N ILE A 919 -28.12 -2.66 31.90
CA ILE A 919 -28.78 -2.68 30.59
C ILE A 919 -30.25 -3.08 30.74
N SER A 920 -30.52 -4.10 31.57
CA SER A 920 -31.87 -4.55 31.85
C SER A 920 -32.72 -3.46 32.51
N ALA A 921 -32.19 -2.83 33.57
CA ALA A 921 -32.86 -1.75 34.29
C ALA A 921 -33.16 -0.54 33.39
N ALA A 922 -32.26 -0.21 32.48
CA ALA A 922 -32.42 0.90 31.53
C ALA A 922 -33.42 0.62 30.40
N SER A 923 -33.69 -0.65 30.08
CA SER A 923 -34.38 -1.05 28.84
C SER A 923 -35.71 -1.78 29.08
N PHE A 924 -35.91 -2.40 30.25
CA PHE A 924 -37.08 -3.23 30.53
C PHE A 924 -37.79 -2.81 31.83
N LYS A 925 -39.12 -2.68 31.74
CA LYS A 925 -39.98 -2.34 32.87
C LYS A 925 -40.28 -3.58 33.74
N PRO A 926 -40.60 -3.40 35.04
CA PRO A 926 -41.11 -4.48 35.88
C PRO A 926 -42.34 -5.18 35.26
N GLY A 927 -42.49 -6.49 35.55
CA GLY A 927 -43.57 -7.34 35.06
C GLY A 927 -43.29 -8.00 33.71
N VAL A 928 -42.02 -8.27 33.37
CA VAL A 928 -41.69 -8.99 32.12
C VAL A 928 -42.26 -10.41 32.15
N ALA A 929 -42.74 -10.91 31.01
CA ALA A 929 -43.28 -12.28 30.96
C ALA A 929 -42.20 -13.34 31.20
N VAL A 930 -40.99 -13.08 30.70
CA VAL A 930 -39.84 -13.98 30.82
C VAL A 930 -38.59 -13.17 31.18
N ALA A 931 -37.68 -13.73 31.96
CA ALA A 931 -36.30 -13.29 32.02
C ALA A 931 -35.39 -14.45 31.58
N TYR A 932 -34.47 -14.19 30.65
CA TYR A 932 -33.53 -15.20 30.18
C TYR A 932 -32.23 -15.07 30.97
N VAL A 933 -31.65 -16.19 31.36
CA VAL A 933 -30.41 -16.25 32.13
C VAL A 933 -29.38 -17.10 31.39
N ALA A 934 -28.16 -16.59 31.24
CA ALA A 934 -27.06 -17.31 30.60
C ALA A 934 -25.78 -17.22 31.44
N ALA A 935 -24.85 -18.15 31.22
CA ALA A 935 -23.54 -18.14 31.87
C ALA A 935 -22.73 -16.90 31.45
N GLY A 936 -22.03 -16.30 32.41
CA GLY A 936 -21.20 -15.11 32.27
C GLY A 936 -19.75 -15.36 31.83
N THR A 937 -19.39 -16.61 31.54
CA THR A 937 -18.00 -17.02 31.26
C THR A 937 -17.83 -17.86 29.98
N ASN A 938 -18.92 -18.42 29.42
CA ASN A 938 -18.91 -19.18 28.17
C ASN A 938 -20.29 -19.11 27.50
N PHE A 939 -20.41 -18.38 26.38
CA PHE A 939 -21.67 -17.71 26.01
C PHE A 939 -22.35 -18.07 24.69
N PRO A 940 -22.02 -19.14 23.95
CA PRO A 940 -22.67 -19.36 22.65
C PRO A 940 -24.19 -19.44 22.78
N ASP A 941 -24.70 -19.96 23.90
CA ASP A 941 -26.13 -20.06 24.20
C ASP A 941 -26.81 -18.69 24.42
N ALA A 942 -26.05 -17.68 24.88
CA ALA A 942 -26.56 -16.33 25.09
C ALA A 942 -26.86 -15.59 23.77
N LEU A 943 -26.15 -15.92 22.67
CA LEU A 943 -26.36 -15.29 21.36
C LEU A 943 -27.73 -15.64 20.77
N SER A 944 -28.05 -16.93 20.72
CA SER A 944 -29.37 -17.41 20.30
C SER A 944 -30.46 -17.01 21.29
N GLY A 945 -30.12 -17.01 22.58
CA GLY A 945 -30.99 -16.52 23.64
C GLY A 945 -31.35 -15.05 23.52
N GLY A 946 -30.44 -14.20 23.04
CA GLY A 946 -30.69 -12.77 22.89
C GLY A 946 -31.80 -12.46 21.88
N ALA A 947 -31.78 -13.13 20.73
CA ALA A 947 -32.84 -13.00 19.73
C ALA A 947 -34.19 -13.51 20.24
N ALA A 948 -34.18 -14.62 20.99
CA ALA A 948 -35.37 -15.17 21.64
C ALA A 948 -35.92 -14.22 22.73
N ALA A 949 -35.05 -13.65 23.56
CA ALA A 949 -35.43 -12.74 24.63
C ALA A 949 -36.04 -11.45 24.08
N GLY A 950 -35.40 -10.82 23.10
CA GLY A 950 -35.91 -9.58 22.51
C GLY A 950 -37.21 -9.76 21.71
N SER A 951 -37.44 -10.93 21.08
CA SER A 951 -38.68 -11.20 20.35
C SER A 951 -39.91 -11.25 21.27
N VAL A 952 -39.72 -11.56 22.55
CA VAL A 952 -40.74 -11.47 23.62
C VAL A 952 -40.51 -10.30 24.57
N LYS A 953 -39.78 -9.26 24.12
CA LYS A 953 -39.51 -8.01 24.86
C LYS A 953 -38.95 -8.23 26.27
N SER A 954 -38.01 -9.16 26.39
CA SER A 954 -37.46 -9.63 27.66
C SER A 954 -35.92 -9.47 27.70
N PRO A 955 -35.33 -9.30 28.89
CA PRO A 955 -33.88 -9.18 29.03
C PRO A 955 -33.16 -10.54 28.99
N VAL A 956 -31.87 -10.50 28.68
CA VAL A 956 -30.89 -11.54 29.04
C VAL A 956 -30.06 -11.01 30.20
N LEU A 957 -29.96 -11.79 31.27
CA LEU A 957 -29.15 -11.51 32.45
C LEU A 957 -28.03 -12.55 32.55
N LEU A 958 -26.85 -12.13 32.99
CA LEU A 958 -25.69 -13.02 33.10
C LEU A 958 -25.55 -13.53 34.54
N VAL A 959 -25.19 -14.80 34.73
CA VAL A 959 -24.90 -15.41 36.04
C VAL A 959 -23.58 -16.17 36.00
N THR A 960 -22.97 -16.48 37.15
CA THR A 960 -21.83 -17.39 37.15
C THR A 960 -22.31 -18.84 36.98
N SER A 961 -21.40 -19.78 36.72
CA SER A 961 -21.77 -21.19 36.56
C SER A 961 -22.39 -21.79 37.83
N THR A 962 -21.97 -21.31 38.99
CA THR A 962 -22.33 -21.86 40.31
C THR A 962 -23.14 -20.92 41.19
N GLY A 963 -23.34 -19.65 40.80
CA GLY A 963 -24.02 -18.66 41.63
C GLY A 963 -24.77 -17.57 40.86
N ILE A 964 -25.70 -16.92 41.55
CA ILE A 964 -26.40 -15.72 41.08
C ILE A 964 -25.76 -14.52 41.79
N PRO A 965 -25.00 -13.66 41.08
CA PRO A 965 -24.47 -12.43 41.66
C PRO A 965 -25.58 -11.57 42.25
N GLU A 966 -25.31 -10.87 43.35
CA GLU A 966 -26.34 -10.11 44.08
C GLU A 966 -27.00 -9.04 43.21
N VAL A 967 -26.23 -8.38 42.34
CA VAL A 967 -26.75 -7.40 41.37
C VAL A 967 -27.79 -8.00 40.41
N ILE A 968 -27.65 -9.29 40.07
CA ILE A 968 -28.58 -10.01 39.20
C ILE A 968 -29.82 -10.44 39.99
N ARG A 969 -29.64 -10.86 41.24
CA ARG A 969 -30.75 -11.19 42.15
C ARG A 969 -31.65 -9.99 42.37
N ALA A 970 -31.06 -8.83 42.66
CA ALA A 970 -31.78 -7.56 42.81
C ALA A 970 -32.53 -7.18 41.52
N GLU A 971 -31.89 -7.35 40.36
CA GLU A 971 -32.54 -7.04 39.07
C GLU A 971 -33.70 -8.00 38.76
N LEU A 972 -33.58 -9.30 39.06
CA LEU A 972 -34.68 -10.25 38.92
C LEU A 972 -35.86 -9.90 39.85
N GLN A 973 -35.58 -9.47 41.08
CA GLN A 973 -36.61 -8.99 42.02
C GLN A 973 -37.30 -7.72 41.52
N ARG A 974 -36.55 -6.79 40.91
CA ARG A 974 -37.11 -5.58 40.29
C ARG A 974 -37.99 -5.93 39.08
N LEU A 975 -37.51 -6.83 38.22
CA LEU A 975 -38.19 -7.25 37.00
C LEU A 975 -39.47 -8.03 37.27
N LYS A 976 -39.55 -8.78 38.39
CA LYS A 976 -40.68 -9.67 38.73
C LYS A 976 -41.12 -10.54 37.54
N PRO A 977 -40.22 -11.36 36.97
CA PRO A 977 -40.52 -12.11 35.76
C PRO A 977 -41.60 -13.17 36.02
N GLY A 978 -42.52 -13.36 35.07
CA GLY A 978 -43.51 -14.44 35.14
C GLY A 978 -42.87 -15.85 35.11
N LYS A 979 -41.72 -15.99 34.44
CA LYS A 979 -40.84 -17.16 34.51
C LYS A 979 -39.39 -16.80 34.18
N VAL A 980 -38.46 -17.64 34.60
CA VAL A 980 -37.05 -17.58 34.19
C VAL A 980 -36.73 -18.73 33.24
N VAL A 981 -35.97 -18.44 32.18
CA VAL A 981 -35.47 -19.44 31.24
C VAL A 981 -33.94 -19.45 31.29
N ILE A 982 -33.37 -20.57 31.71
CA ILE A 982 -31.93 -20.80 31.69
C ILE A 982 -31.53 -21.25 30.29
N LEU A 983 -30.53 -20.58 29.74
CA LEU A 983 -29.91 -20.88 28.46
C LEU A 983 -28.64 -21.70 28.71
N GLY A 984 -28.61 -22.92 28.17
CA GLY A 984 -27.47 -23.82 28.31
C GLY A 984 -27.65 -24.94 29.32
N GLY A 985 -26.76 -25.94 29.21
CA GLY A 985 -26.75 -27.15 30.05
C GLY A 985 -26.31 -26.90 31.50
N THR A 986 -26.29 -27.97 32.29
CA THR A 986 -25.88 -27.93 33.71
C THR A 986 -24.40 -27.61 33.89
N ASP A 987 -23.56 -27.88 32.89
CA ASP A 987 -22.11 -27.66 32.95
C ASP A 987 -21.75 -26.17 32.85
N VAL A 988 -22.62 -25.36 32.24
CA VAL A 988 -22.43 -23.90 32.09
C VAL A 988 -23.27 -23.10 33.09
N VAL A 989 -24.45 -23.59 33.47
CA VAL A 989 -25.28 -23.04 34.55
C VAL A 989 -25.79 -24.19 35.40
N SER A 990 -25.20 -24.37 36.58
CA SER A 990 -25.43 -25.52 37.46
C SER A 990 -26.89 -25.72 37.88
N ALA A 991 -27.19 -26.94 38.34
CA ALA A 991 -28.48 -27.24 38.96
C ALA A 991 -28.74 -26.37 40.21
N GLY A 992 -27.69 -26.03 40.97
CA GLY A 992 -27.78 -25.14 42.12
C GLY A 992 -28.30 -23.74 41.75
N VAL A 993 -27.78 -23.16 40.67
CA VAL A 993 -28.30 -21.88 40.14
C VAL A 993 -29.76 -22.02 39.71
N ALA A 994 -30.13 -23.13 39.07
CA ALA A 994 -31.52 -23.36 38.67
C ALA A 994 -32.49 -23.43 39.86
N THR A 995 -32.11 -24.11 40.94
CA THR A 995 -32.88 -24.15 42.19
C THR A 995 -32.99 -22.77 42.81
N ALA A 996 -31.90 -21.99 42.83
CA ALA A 996 -31.91 -20.63 43.35
C ALA A 996 -32.82 -19.69 42.54
N LEU A 997 -32.83 -19.80 41.20
CA LEU A 997 -33.75 -19.06 40.32
C LEU A 997 -35.21 -19.48 40.53
N ALA A 998 -35.47 -20.78 40.75
CA ALA A 998 -36.81 -21.29 41.02
C ALA A 998 -37.42 -20.72 42.31
N GLY A 999 -36.58 -20.34 43.28
CA GLY A 999 -37.00 -19.61 44.48
C GLY A 999 -37.43 -18.16 44.21
N ILE A 1000 -37.11 -17.60 43.04
CA ILE A 1000 -37.48 -16.23 42.62
C ILE A 1000 -38.71 -16.26 41.71
N ALA A 1001 -38.73 -17.12 40.70
CA ALA A 1001 -39.82 -17.28 39.75
C ALA A 1001 -39.82 -18.68 39.12
N PRO A 1002 -40.96 -19.16 38.56
CA PRO A 1002 -41.00 -20.44 37.85
C PRO A 1002 -39.87 -20.56 36.83
N THR A 1003 -39.01 -21.58 36.96
CA THR A 1003 -37.76 -21.69 36.19
C THR A 1003 -37.79 -22.89 35.25
N SER A 1004 -37.34 -22.69 34.01
CA SER A 1004 -37.20 -23.74 33.00
C SER A 1004 -35.84 -23.64 32.31
N ARG A 1005 -35.41 -24.69 31.61
CA ARG A 1005 -34.11 -24.74 30.93
C ARG A 1005 -34.27 -25.07 29.45
N ALA A 1006 -33.56 -24.33 28.60
CA ALA A 1006 -33.39 -24.60 27.19
C ALA A 1006 -31.93 -25.00 26.93
N SER A 1007 -31.69 -26.28 26.69
CA SER A 1007 -30.36 -26.86 26.46
C SER A 1007 -30.42 -28.03 25.47
N GLY A 1008 -29.29 -28.28 24.80
CA GLY A 1008 -29.04 -29.47 23.99
C GLY A 1008 -27.68 -30.09 24.31
N ALA A 1009 -27.30 -31.14 23.57
CA ALA A 1009 -26.03 -31.85 23.76
C ALA A 1009 -24.79 -30.99 23.43
N ASP A 1010 -24.97 -29.98 22.57
CA ASP A 1010 -23.96 -29.00 22.20
C ASP A 1010 -24.62 -27.63 21.97
N ARG A 1011 -23.81 -26.61 21.67
CA ARG A 1011 -24.28 -25.24 21.40
C ARG A 1011 -25.25 -25.15 20.22
N TYR A 1012 -25.13 -26.02 19.22
CA TYR A 1012 -25.99 -26.02 18.03
C TYR A 1012 -27.37 -26.57 18.40
N ALA A 1013 -27.42 -27.70 19.10
CA ALA A 1013 -28.64 -28.27 19.64
C ALA A 1013 -29.32 -27.34 20.66
N THR A 1014 -28.55 -26.64 21.50
CA THR A 1014 -29.09 -25.60 22.39
C THR A 1014 -29.73 -24.46 21.60
N SER A 1015 -29.08 -23.96 20.54
CA SER A 1015 -29.68 -22.91 19.69
C SER A 1015 -30.98 -23.35 19.01
N ALA A 1016 -31.05 -24.60 18.53
CA ALA A 1016 -32.28 -25.18 17.99
C ALA A 1016 -33.37 -25.32 19.06
N LYS A 1017 -33.01 -25.68 20.31
CA LYS A 1017 -33.96 -25.77 21.43
C LYS A 1017 -34.50 -24.41 21.84
N ILE A 1018 -33.64 -23.39 21.89
CA ILE A 1018 -34.05 -21.99 22.15
C ILE A 1018 -35.02 -21.52 21.06
N SER A 1019 -34.71 -21.81 19.79
CA SER A 1019 -35.56 -21.45 18.67
C SER A 1019 -36.93 -22.14 18.72
N SER A 1020 -36.95 -23.47 18.91
CA SER A 1020 -38.19 -24.26 18.91
C SER A 1020 -39.14 -23.94 20.06
N THR A 1021 -38.62 -23.41 21.18
CA THR A 1021 -39.43 -22.99 22.32
C THR A 1021 -39.96 -21.56 22.21
N THR A 1022 -39.44 -20.77 21.27
CA THR A 1022 -39.78 -19.34 21.14
C THR A 1022 -40.47 -18.99 19.83
N PHE A 1023 -40.06 -19.58 18.71
CA PHE A 1023 -40.52 -19.21 17.36
C PHE A 1023 -41.44 -20.28 16.77
N SER A 1024 -42.61 -19.83 16.29
CA SER A 1024 -43.56 -20.67 15.57
C SER A 1024 -43.11 -20.90 14.11
N PRO A 1025 -43.56 -22.00 13.44
CA PRO A 1025 -43.33 -22.21 12.01
C PRO A 1025 -43.79 -21.02 11.14
N GLY A 1026 -43.12 -20.78 10.02
CA GLY A 1026 -43.41 -19.71 9.07
C GLY A 1026 -42.72 -18.37 9.36
N VAL A 1027 -41.56 -18.38 10.02
CA VAL A 1027 -40.83 -17.14 10.34
C VAL A 1027 -40.43 -16.36 9.08
N LYS A 1028 -40.39 -15.02 9.17
CA LYS A 1028 -40.00 -14.17 8.03
C LYS A 1028 -38.53 -14.35 7.66
N VAL A 1029 -37.68 -14.61 8.65
CA VAL A 1029 -36.25 -14.77 8.45
C VAL A 1029 -35.69 -15.75 9.49
N ALA A 1030 -34.63 -16.48 9.14
CA ALA A 1030 -33.74 -17.13 10.09
C ALA A 1030 -32.30 -16.65 9.85
N TYR A 1031 -31.58 -16.31 10.91
CA TYR A 1031 -30.19 -15.88 10.83
C TYR A 1031 -29.27 -17.05 11.22
N LEU A 1032 -28.34 -17.40 10.34
CA LEU A 1032 -27.30 -18.40 10.60
C LEU A 1032 -25.99 -17.70 10.90
N VAL A 1033 -25.39 -18.04 12.04
CA VAL A 1033 -24.12 -17.49 12.51
C VAL A 1033 -23.24 -18.64 12.99
N THR A 1034 -21.91 -18.51 12.91
CA THR A 1034 -21.03 -19.55 13.44
C THR A 1034 -21.17 -19.67 14.97
N GLY A 1035 -21.19 -20.90 15.48
CA GLY A 1035 -21.15 -21.17 16.92
C GLY A 1035 -19.73 -21.18 17.50
N GLY A 1036 -18.68 -21.03 16.68
CA GLY A 1036 -17.27 -21.07 17.09
C GLY A 1036 -16.76 -19.71 17.59
N ASN A 1037 -16.35 -18.85 16.66
CA ASN A 1037 -15.88 -17.49 16.92
C ASN A 1037 -16.89 -16.48 16.34
N PHE A 1038 -17.59 -15.74 17.21
CA PHE A 1038 -18.86 -15.10 16.85
C PHE A 1038 -18.92 -13.55 16.98
N PRO A 1039 -17.84 -12.77 16.78
CA PRO A 1039 -17.91 -11.31 16.84
C PRO A 1039 -18.93 -10.74 15.84
N ASP A 1040 -18.98 -11.31 14.63
CA ASP A 1040 -19.93 -10.95 13.57
C ASP A 1040 -21.40 -11.18 14.00
N ALA A 1041 -21.62 -12.16 14.88
CA ALA A 1041 -22.94 -12.58 15.34
C ALA A 1041 -23.55 -11.64 16.38
N LEU A 1042 -22.78 -10.75 17.01
CA LEU A 1042 -23.30 -9.85 18.06
C LEU A 1042 -24.33 -8.86 17.50
N SER A 1043 -24.15 -8.45 16.23
CA SER A 1043 -25.11 -7.61 15.51
C SER A 1043 -26.40 -8.35 15.13
N ALA A 1044 -26.33 -9.69 15.05
CA ALA A 1044 -27.42 -10.56 14.60
C ALA A 1044 -28.65 -10.50 15.51
N GLY A 1045 -28.45 -10.42 16.83
CA GLY A 1045 -29.54 -10.46 17.80
C GLY A 1045 -30.56 -9.34 17.55
N SER A 1046 -30.08 -8.09 17.47
CA SER A 1046 -30.94 -6.92 17.19
C SER A 1046 -31.64 -7.02 15.83
N ALA A 1047 -30.92 -7.47 14.81
CA ALA A 1047 -31.47 -7.66 13.47
C ALA A 1047 -32.53 -8.77 13.42
N ALA A 1048 -32.32 -9.87 14.15
CA ALA A 1048 -33.23 -11.00 14.24
C ALA A 1048 -34.53 -10.64 14.97
N ILE A 1049 -34.44 -9.82 16.02
CA ILE A 1049 -35.61 -9.31 16.74
C ILE A 1049 -36.48 -8.45 15.81
N VAL A 1050 -35.89 -7.51 15.07
CA VAL A 1050 -36.62 -6.65 14.13
C VAL A 1050 -37.12 -7.42 12.90
N GLY A 1051 -36.32 -8.37 12.41
CA GLY A 1051 -36.68 -9.25 11.30
C GLY A 1051 -37.79 -10.25 11.66
N GLY A 1052 -38.00 -10.54 12.95
CA GLY A 1052 -39.00 -11.49 13.44
C GLY A 1052 -38.58 -12.95 13.25
N GLY A 1053 -37.34 -13.29 13.63
CA GLY A 1053 -36.75 -14.60 13.40
C GLY A 1053 -35.71 -15.04 14.44
N PRO A 1054 -35.32 -16.33 14.45
CA PRO A 1054 -34.27 -16.83 15.35
C PRO A 1054 -32.85 -16.54 14.84
N VAL A 1055 -31.90 -16.57 15.77
CA VAL A 1055 -30.46 -16.74 15.50
C VAL A 1055 -30.09 -18.19 15.80
N LEU A 1056 -29.70 -18.93 14.76
CA LEU A 1056 -29.30 -20.34 14.83
C LEU A 1056 -27.79 -20.46 14.65
N LEU A 1057 -27.15 -21.24 15.51
CA LEU A 1057 -25.71 -21.46 15.46
C LEU A 1057 -25.39 -22.60 14.49
N VAL A 1058 -24.41 -22.42 13.60
CA VAL A 1058 -23.91 -23.45 12.68
C VAL A 1058 -22.44 -23.75 12.91
N GLN A 1059 -21.98 -24.92 12.48
CA GLN A 1059 -20.54 -25.15 12.30
C GLN A 1059 -20.10 -24.38 11.05
N GLY A 1060 -18.94 -23.73 11.09
CA GLY A 1060 -18.48 -22.92 9.96
C GLY A 1060 -18.41 -23.71 8.64
N GLY A 1061 -18.04 -24.99 8.69
CA GLY A 1061 -17.94 -25.86 7.51
C GLY A 1061 -19.22 -26.61 7.12
N SER A 1062 -20.17 -26.81 8.05
CA SER A 1062 -21.27 -27.77 7.91
C SER A 1062 -22.55 -27.34 8.62
N LEU A 1063 -23.70 -27.72 8.08
CA LEU A 1063 -25.01 -27.47 8.71
C LEU A 1063 -25.33 -28.61 9.69
N PRO A 1064 -25.32 -28.38 11.03
CA PRO A 1064 -25.57 -29.46 11.98
C PRO A 1064 -26.99 -30.01 11.86
N THR A 1065 -27.17 -31.31 12.11
CA THR A 1065 -28.47 -31.99 11.95
C THR A 1065 -29.59 -31.36 12.77
N ALA A 1066 -29.29 -30.90 13.99
CA ALA A 1066 -30.26 -30.19 14.83
C ALA A 1066 -30.76 -28.88 14.20
N ILE A 1067 -29.88 -28.16 13.49
CA ILE A 1067 -30.21 -26.91 12.80
C ILE A 1067 -30.98 -27.18 11.53
N ALA A 1068 -30.60 -28.21 10.76
CA ALA A 1068 -31.35 -28.65 9.58
C ALA A 1068 -32.80 -29.04 9.94
N ALA A 1069 -32.98 -29.80 11.02
CA ALA A 1069 -34.31 -30.15 11.54
C ALA A 1069 -35.10 -28.91 11.98
N GLU A 1070 -34.45 -27.96 12.65
CA GLU A 1070 -35.09 -26.74 13.09
C GLU A 1070 -35.46 -25.81 11.93
N LEU A 1071 -34.60 -25.66 10.91
CA LEU A 1071 -34.92 -24.93 9.69
C LEU A 1071 -36.10 -25.55 8.93
N SER A 1072 -36.17 -26.90 8.90
CA SER A 1072 -37.30 -27.63 8.33
C SER A 1072 -38.61 -27.32 9.05
N ARG A 1073 -38.58 -27.27 10.39
CA ARG A 1073 -39.74 -26.91 11.22
C ARG A 1073 -40.13 -25.44 11.03
N LEU A 1074 -39.14 -24.54 11.03
CA LEU A 1074 -39.34 -23.10 10.94
C LEU A 1074 -39.87 -22.64 9.59
N ARG A 1075 -39.52 -23.32 8.48
CA ARG A 1075 -39.89 -22.94 7.10
C ARG A 1075 -39.70 -21.44 6.83
N PRO A 1076 -38.49 -20.88 7.02
CA PRO A 1076 -38.25 -19.45 6.90
C PRO A 1076 -38.52 -18.94 5.47
N GLN A 1077 -39.11 -17.75 5.35
CA GLN A 1077 -39.28 -17.07 4.06
C GLN A 1077 -37.94 -16.56 3.48
N ARG A 1078 -36.96 -16.32 4.35
CA ARG A 1078 -35.61 -15.91 4.01
C ARG A 1078 -34.60 -16.49 5.00
N ILE A 1079 -33.42 -16.84 4.53
CA ILE A 1079 -32.30 -17.16 5.42
C ILE A 1079 -31.24 -16.08 5.23
N VAL A 1080 -30.62 -15.64 6.31
CA VAL A 1080 -29.50 -14.69 6.29
C VAL A 1080 -28.31 -15.37 6.94
N VAL A 1081 -27.20 -15.47 6.22
CA VAL A 1081 -25.93 -15.99 6.75
C VAL A 1081 -25.02 -14.82 7.09
N LEU A 1082 -24.52 -14.77 8.31
CA LEU A 1082 -23.61 -13.72 8.77
C LEU A 1082 -22.18 -14.23 8.85
N GLY A 1083 -21.25 -13.39 8.40
CA GLY A 1083 -19.83 -13.71 8.30
C GLY A 1083 -19.44 -14.21 6.91
N GLY A 1084 -18.16 -13.98 6.58
CA GLY A 1084 -17.61 -14.34 5.27
C GLY A 1084 -17.58 -15.86 5.02
N PRO A 1085 -17.25 -16.30 3.80
CA PRO A 1085 -17.16 -17.73 3.46
C PRO A 1085 -16.17 -18.53 4.34
N VAL A 1086 -15.19 -17.87 4.96
CA VAL A 1086 -14.26 -18.49 5.92
C VAL A 1086 -14.94 -18.78 7.27
N VAL A 1087 -15.89 -17.93 7.67
CA VAL A 1087 -16.61 -18.02 8.95
C VAL A 1087 -17.81 -18.97 8.86
N VAL A 1088 -18.56 -18.87 7.76
CA VAL A 1088 -19.66 -19.79 7.40
C VAL A 1088 -19.54 -20.11 5.92
N SER A 1089 -19.18 -21.34 5.59
CA SER A 1089 -18.83 -21.81 4.25
C SER A 1089 -19.97 -21.69 3.25
N GLU A 1090 -19.63 -21.71 1.96
CA GLU A 1090 -20.64 -21.80 0.91
C GLU A 1090 -21.36 -23.15 0.92
N ALA A 1091 -20.77 -24.20 1.48
CA ALA A 1091 -21.47 -25.46 1.68
C ALA A 1091 -22.65 -25.29 2.65
N VAL A 1092 -22.48 -24.52 3.73
CA VAL A 1092 -23.57 -24.19 4.66
C VAL A 1092 -24.62 -23.32 3.99
N LEU A 1093 -24.22 -22.30 3.22
CA LEU A 1093 -25.14 -21.45 2.47
C LEU A 1093 -26.00 -22.28 1.49
N ASN A 1094 -25.35 -23.13 0.70
CA ASN A 1094 -26.02 -23.98 -0.29
C ASN A 1094 -26.94 -25.02 0.38
N ALA A 1095 -26.51 -25.63 1.49
CA ALA A 1095 -27.34 -26.55 2.25
C ALA A 1095 -28.58 -25.83 2.83
N ALA A 1096 -28.40 -24.62 3.37
CA ALA A 1096 -29.48 -23.82 3.93
C ALA A 1096 -30.53 -23.40 2.89
N GLN A 1097 -30.13 -23.24 1.62
CA GLN A 1097 -31.03 -22.84 0.53
C GLN A 1097 -32.23 -23.76 0.37
N THR A 1098 -32.06 -25.04 0.66
CA THR A 1098 -33.13 -26.05 0.54
C THR A 1098 -34.29 -25.88 1.54
N TYR A 1099 -34.10 -25.02 2.56
CA TYR A 1099 -35.10 -24.79 3.61
C TYR A 1099 -35.85 -23.46 3.48
N VAL A 1100 -35.56 -22.66 2.44
CA VAL A 1100 -36.31 -21.42 2.14
C VAL A 1100 -37.62 -21.77 1.47
N ARG A 1101 -38.74 -21.23 1.95
CA ARG A 1101 -40.08 -21.47 1.41
C ARG A 1101 -40.38 -20.73 0.10
#